data_AF-A0A9R1AF01-F1
#
_entry.id   AF-A0A9R1AF01-F1
#
_cell.length_a   1.000
_cell.length_b   1.000
_cell.length_c   1.000
_cell.angle_alpha   90.00
_cell.angle_beta   90.00
_cell.angle_gamma   90.00
#
_symmetry.space_group_name_H-M   'P 1'
#
loop_
_entity.id
_entity.type
_entity.pdbx_description
1 polymer ?
#
loop_
_entity_poly.entity_id
_entity_poly.type
_entity_poly.pdbx_seq_one_letter_code
_entity_poly.pdbx_strand_id
1 'polypeptide(L)'
;MAVNGVSINLVTFMRVVMQLDNANAAKHVSNWSGTTYVFSIVGAIIADSYWGRYKSCIIFQLIFLGLVELAISSYFFLHNFSCESESGDTKTCRTPTAAEIAIFYVAIYKIALGNGAYQPTNTTFGADQFDEEHTKEKRSKTAFYGYFFVANNLGSLVAVTFLTYIEDQGRWAAAFVISAAAALLGLLLFAAGTKRFRHFMPCGNPAATVGNVLVAATKKRHLTVPTQVEKLYEVDGTHSVNGGKKIAHTPGYRFLDKAAVIEDPSILLPGEQPASRPRRLYTVTQVEQVKCILRLIPIWLCSIIYSTTYSQMSSVFIEQAQAMDNTINKFTIPAAGIGIFEIIGVTSFVFIYTFCIAKPLSKRSKEPTELQRMGIGLVISTAAMIAAALVERQRLKHADRYRLSVLWQIPQYLLIGASEVFIRSGGQAGWIPQNLNQGHVDRFFFLIAALNAADLVLFVLLAKRYKAVAKPAAAVAIGSISKTICPNDVVVVSPDVGGVARARAFAKKLSDAPLAIVDKRRLGHNQAEVMNLIGDVRGKVAVMVDDMIDTAGTMHKGAELLHREGARAVYACSTHAVLSPPAVERLSGGLFQEVIITNTVPVPPDQRFPQLTVLSVANLLGETIWRVHDECSVSSIFQ
;
A
#
# COMPACT_ATOMS: atom_id res chain seq x y z
N MET A 1 2.14 1.48 -22.49
CA MET A 1 1.89 2.90 -22.83
C MET A 1 0.58 3.41 -22.25
N ALA A 2 -0.60 3.02 -22.77
CA ALA A 2 -1.89 3.63 -22.38
C ALA A 2 -2.18 3.63 -20.86
N VAL A 3 -1.95 2.50 -20.18
CA VAL A 3 -2.12 2.40 -18.72
C VAL A 3 -1.09 3.26 -17.96
N ASN A 4 0.16 3.24 -18.45
CA ASN A 4 1.27 3.95 -17.82
C ASN A 4 1.13 5.47 -17.94
N GLY A 5 0.53 5.96 -19.03
CA GLY A 5 0.17 7.39 -19.16
C GLY A 5 -0.72 7.84 -18.00
N VAL A 6 -1.78 7.09 -17.71
CA VAL A 6 -2.68 7.46 -16.61
C VAL A 6 -2.06 7.18 -15.24
N SER A 7 -1.56 5.96 -15.00
CA SER A 7 -1.19 5.49 -13.66
C SER A 7 -0.02 6.23 -13.02
N ILE A 8 0.96 6.66 -13.83
CA ILE A 8 2.22 7.18 -13.31
C ILE A 8 2.02 8.58 -12.72
N ASN A 9 1.21 9.43 -13.35
CA ASN A 9 1.00 10.80 -12.90
C ASN A 9 -0.37 11.02 -12.23
N LEU A 10 -1.11 9.95 -11.96
CA LEU A 10 -2.44 9.99 -11.34
C LEU A 10 -2.41 10.67 -9.95
N VAL A 11 -1.33 10.47 -9.19
CA VAL A 11 -1.17 11.10 -7.86
C VAL A 11 -1.11 12.62 -7.97
N THR A 12 -0.38 13.13 -8.96
CA THR A 12 -0.29 14.55 -9.27
C THR A 12 -1.64 15.08 -9.76
N PHE A 13 -2.34 14.34 -10.62
CA PHE A 13 -3.68 14.71 -11.07
C PHE A 13 -4.67 14.85 -9.91
N MET A 14 -4.69 13.88 -8.99
CA MET A 14 -5.53 13.91 -7.79
C MET A 14 -5.18 15.07 -6.85
N ARG A 15 -3.90 15.43 -6.75
CA ARG A 15 -3.46 16.56 -5.94
C ARG A 15 -3.83 17.91 -6.56
N VAL A 16 -3.49 18.11 -7.84
CA VAL A 16 -3.59 19.41 -8.51
C VAL A 16 -5.01 19.69 -8.99
N VAL A 17 -5.66 18.70 -9.61
CA VAL A 17 -6.96 18.88 -10.26
C VAL A 17 -8.11 18.56 -9.29
N MET A 18 -7.96 17.49 -8.49
CA MET A 18 -8.99 17.10 -7.51
C MET A 18 -8.80 17.78 -6.14
N GLN A 19 -7.73 18.56 -5.96
CA GLN A 19 -7.40 19.29 -4.73
C GLN A 19 -7.32 18.41 -3.47
N LEU A 20 -6.90 17.15 -3.63
CA LEU A 20 -6.66 16.26 -2.50
C LEU A 20 -5.29 16.55 -1.85
N ASP A 21 -5.19 16.34 -0.55
CA ASP A 21 -3.92 16.30 0.16
C ASP A 21 -3.09 15.08 -0.26
N ASN A 22 -1.76 15.19 -0.10
CA ASN A 22 -0.81 14.18 -0.56
C ASN A 22 -1.09 12.79 0.03
N ALA A 23 -1.53 12.71 1.29
CA ALA A 23 -1.82 11.44 1.95
C ALA A 23 -3.06 10.76 1.34
N ASN A 24 -4.14 11.51 1.12
CA ASN A 24 -5.33 10.96 0.47
C ASN A 24 -5.08 10.63 -1.00
N ALA A 25 -4.37 11.48 -1.75
CA ALA A 25 -4.02 11.20 -3.15
C ALA A 25 -3.22 9.88 -3.28
N ALA A 26 -2.15 9.71 -2.50
CA ALA A 26 -1.35 8.48 -2.49
C ALA A 26 -2.19 7.25 -2.10
N LYS A 27 -3.06 7.38 -1.09
CA LYS A 27 -3.99 6.31 -0.67
C LYS A 27 -4.93 5.91 -1.81
N HIS A 28 -5.55 6.87 -2.50
CA HIS A 28 -6.46 6.57 -3.60
C HIS A 28 -5.76 5.92 -4.79
N VAL A 29 -4.57 6.37 -5.16
CA VAL A 29 -3.74 5.74 -6.21
C VAL A 29 -3.34 4.32 -5.82
N SER A 30 -2.92 4.09 -4.57
CA SER A 30 -2.57 2.75 -4.08
C SER A 30 -3.78 1.81 -4.09
N ASN A 31 -4.96 2.28 -3.65
CA ASN A 31 -6.20 1.51 -3.73
C ASN A 31 -6.60 1.15 -5.17
N TRP A 32 -6.44 2.10 -6.09
CA TRP A 32 -6.73 1.88 -7.51
C TRP A 32 -5.78 0.84 -8.13
N SER A 33 -4.48 0.93 -7.81
CA SER A 33 -3.47 -0.03 -8.23
C SER A 33 -3.76 -1.43 -7.67
N GLY A 34 -4.04 -1.54 -6.37
CA GLY A 34 -4.42 -2.80 -5.71
C GLY A 34 -5.68 -3.41 -6.32
N THR A 35 -6.69 -2.60 -6.61
CA THR A 35 -7.93 -3.04 -7.27
C THR A 35 -7.67 -3.60 -8.68
N THR A 36 -6.76 -2.99 -9.43
CA THR A 36 -6.34 -3.49 -10.75
C THR A 36 -5.78 -4.91 -10.65
N TYR A 37 -4.94 -5.19 -9.65
CA TYR A 37 -4.40 -6.54 -9.43
C TYR A 37 -5.46 -7.55 -8.96
N VAL A 38 -6.44 -7.14 -8.15
CA VAL A 38 -7.58 -7.99 -7.78
C VAL A 38 -8.37 -8.37 -9.04
N PHE A 39 -8.62 -7.41 -9.94
CA PHE A 39 -9.29 -7.69 -11.20
C PHE A 39 -8.48 -8.59 -12.14
N SER A 40 -7.15 -8.65 -12.02
CA SER A 40 -6.35 -9.66 -12.74
C SER A 40 -6.70 -11.08 -12.35
N ILE A 41 -6.93 -11.34 -11.05
CA ILE A 41 -7.35 -12.66 -10.56
C ILE A 41 -8.74 -12.99 -11.08
N VAL A 42 -9.68 -12.04 -10.96
CA VAL A 42 -11.06 -12.20 -11.42
C VAL A 42 -11.11 -12.44 -12.94
N GLY A 43 -10.35 -11.66 -13.70
CA GLY A 43 -10.25 -11.78 -15.17
C GLY A 43 -9.70 -13.13 -15.61
N ALA A 44 -8.64 -13.62 -14.94
CA ALA A 44 -8.08 -14.94 -15.22
C ALA A 44 -9.10 -16.06 -14.94
N ILE A 45 -9.83 -16.00 -13.81
CA ILE A 45 -10.87 -16.98 -13.48
C ILE A 45 -12.00 -16.97 -14.52
N ILE A 46 -12.47 -15.78 -14.92
CA ILE A 46 -13.54 -15.65 -15.92
C ILE A 46 -13.09 -16.20 -17.28
N ALA A 47 -11.85 -15.91 -17.67
CA ALA A 47 -11.27 -16.36 -18.93
C ALA A 47 -11.09 -17.88 -18.99
N ASP A 48 -10.55 -18.48 -17.94
CA ASP A 48 -10.28 -19.92 -17.92
C ASP A 48 -11.55 -20.74 -17.63
N SER A 49 -12.55 -20.18 -16.93
CA SER A 49 -13.75 -20.93 -16.50
C SER A 49 -14.96 -20.78 -17.43
N TYR A 50 -15.19 -19.60 -18.02
CA TYR A 50 -16.46 -19.28 -18.69
C TYR A 50 -16.31 -18.78 -20.11
N TRP A 51 -15.58 -17.68 -20.30
CA TRP A 51 -15.60 -16.95 -21.59
C TRP A 51 -14.56 -17.44 -22.59
N GLY A 52 -13.51 -18.11 -22.13
CA GLY A 52 -12.31 -18.37 -22.92
C GLY A 52 -11.41 -17.13 -22.98
N ARG A 53 -10.12 -17.36 -23.23
CA ARG A 53 -9.08 -16.31 -23.20
C ARG A 53 -9.30 -15.23 -24.26
N TYR A 54 -9.65 -15.60 -25.49
CA TYR A 54 -9.90 -14.65 -26.58
C TYR A 54 -11.05 -13.68 -26.30
N LYS A 55 -12.25 -14.19 -25.94
CA LYS A 55 -13.42 -13.34 -25.66
C LYS A 55 -13.16 -12.42 -24.48
N SER A 56 -12.47 -12.94 -23.45
CA SER A 56 -12.06 -12.14 -22.28
C SER A 56 -11.15 -10.99 -22.68
N CYS A 57 -10.14 -11.24 -23.53
CA CYS A 57 -9.27 -10.18 -24.03
C CYS A 57 -10.07 -9.06 -24.73
N ILE A 58 -11.02 -9.38 -25.61
CA ILE A 58 -11.82 -8.36 -26.31
C ILE A 58 -12.74 -7.61 -25.35
N ILE A 59 -13.50 -8.32 -24.50
CA ILE A 59 -14.47 -7.69 -23.60
C ILE A 59 -13.76 -6.77 -22.60
N PHE A 60 -12.67 -7.24 -21.98
CA PHE A 60 -11.92 -6.42 -21.03
C PHE A 60 -11.17 -5.27 -21.70
N GLN A 61 -10.69 -5.44 -22.93
CA GLN A 61 -10.11 -4.33 -23.71
C GLN A 61 -11.16 -3.29 -24.12
N LEU A 62 -12.42 -3.68 -24.36
CA LEU A 62 -13.52 -2.73 -24.56
C LEU A 62 -13.84 -1.96 -23.27
N ILE A 63 -13.87 -2.64 -22.12
CA ILE A 63 -14.03 -1.98 -20.81
C ILE A 63 -12.87 -1.01 -20.52
N PHE A 64 -11.65 -1.36 -20.96
CA PHE A 64 -10.46 -0.52 -20.85
C PHE A 64 -10.58 0.81 -21.63
N LEU A 65 -11.51 0.92 -22.60
CA LEU A 65 -11.86 2.19 -23.24
C LEU A 65 -12.57 3.18 -22.30
N GLY A 66 -12.74 2.86 -21.01
CA GLY A 66 -12.97 3.86 -19.96
C GLY A 66 -11.94 5.01 -19.97
N LEU A 67 -10.79 4.84 -20.65
CA LEU A 67 -9.87 5.92 -21.00
C LEU A 67 -10.53 7.07 -21.78
N VAL A 68 -11.51 6.78 -22.65
CA VAL A 68 -12.27 7.79 -23.40
C VAL A 68 -13.14 8.61 -22.44
N GLU A 69 -13.82 7.94 -21.52
CA GLU A 69 -14.62 8.59 -20.47
C GLU A 69 -13.74 9.44 -19.55
N LEU A 70 -12.54 8.97 -19.20
CA LEU A 70 -11.57 9.75 -18.43
C LEU A 70 -11.09 10.99 -19.21
N ALA A 71 -10.80 10.85 -20.51
CA ALA A 71 -10.37 11.96 -21.34
C ALA A 71 -11.46 13.04 -21.48
N ILE A 72 -12.70 12.62 -21.75
CA ILE A 72 -13.87 13.51 -21.87
C ILE A 72 -14.13 14.22 -20.54
N SER A 73 -14.22 13.47 -19.43
CA SER A 73 -14.48 14.06 -18.11
C SER A 73 -13.38 15.02 -17.67
N SER A 74 -12.12 14.69 -17.97
CA SER A 74 -10.99 15.56 -17.66
C SER A 74 -11.01 16.86 -18.46
N TYR A 75 -11.38 16.81 -19.74
CA TYR A 75 -11.47 18.01 -20.59
C TYR A 75 -12.64 18.92 -20.20
N PHE A 76 -13.84 18.34 -20.06
CA PHE A 76 -15.06 19.12 -19.88
C PHE A 76 -15.34 19.54 -18.45
N PHE A 77 -14.95 18.75 -17.43
CA PHE A 77 -15.37 19.01 -16.05
C PHE A 77 -14.22 19.41 -15.14
N LEU A 78 -13.03 18.83 -15.35
CA LEU A 78 -11.95 18.95 -14.38
C LEU A 78 -10.88 19.99 -14.76
N HIS A 79 -10.57 20.15 -16.06
CA HIS A 79 -9.51 21.06 -16.49
C HIS A 79 -9.99 22.50 -16.76
N ASN A 80 -11.10 22.68 -17.49
CA ASN A 80 -11.52 24.03 -17.92
C ASN A 80 -12.30 24.84 -16.87
N PHE A 81 -12.95 24.18 -15.89
CA PHE A 81 -13.85 24.84 -14.92
C PHE A 81 -13.27 24.90 -13.50
N SER A 82 -12.06 24.39 -13.27
CA SER A 82 -11.45 24.32 -11.94
C SER A 82 -10.74 25.60 -11.51
N CYS A 83 -10.33 26.49 -12.42
CA CYS A 83 -9.77 27.80 -12.05
C CYS A 83 -10.25 28.87 -13.04
N GLU A 84 -11.35 29.53 -12.71
CA GLU A 84 -11.76 30.75 -13.42
C GLU A 84 -10.83 31.90 -13.01
N SER A 85 -10.39 32.68 -14.00
CA SER A 85 -9.62 33.91 -13.74
C SER A 85 -10.63 35.04 -13.54
N GLU A 86 -10.95 35.39 -12.30
CA GLU A 86 -11.60 36.67 -12.04
C GLU A 86 -10.60 37.81 -12.25
N SER A 87 -11.14 38.93 -12.72
CA SER A 87 -10.43 40.17 -13.06
C SER A 87 -9.75 40.78 -11.82
N GLY A 88 -8.55 40.30 -11.47
CA GLY A 88 -7.73 40.84 -10.38
C GLY A 88 -6.93 39.76 -9.64
N ASP A 89 -5.79 39.37 -10.21
CA ASP A 89 -4.61 38.67 -9.64
C ASP A 89 -4.76 37.55 -8.57
N THR A 90 -5.96 37.06 -8.27
CA THR A 90 -6.19 35.92 -7.37
C THR A 90 -6.99 34.85 -8.10
N LYS A 91 -6.28 33.79 -8.53
CA LYS A 91 -6.91 32.59 -9.10
C LYS A 91 -7.55 31.78 -7.98
N THR A 92 -8.84 31.95 -7.75
CA THR A 92 -9.64 31.06 -6.92
C THR A 92 -10.05 29.83 -7.71
N CYS A 93 -9.52 28.66 -7.32
CA CYS A 93 -9.84 27.40 -7.98
C CYS A 93 -11.04 26.72 -7.32
N ARG A 94 -12.08 26.42 -8.10
CA ARG A 94 -13.28 25.68 -7.68
C ARG A 94 -12.93 24.24 -7.33
N THR A 95 -13.46 23.77 -6.20
CA THR A 95 -13.44 22.34 -5.84
C THR A 95 -14.41 21.55 -6.73
N PRO A 96 -14.02 20.39 -7.28
CA PRO A 96 -14.91 19.55 -8.07
C PRO A 96 -16.18 19.14 -7.30
N THR A 97 -17.30 19.05 -8.00
CA THR A 97 -18.57 18.58 -7.44
C THR A 97 -18.59 17.08 -7.22
N ALA A 98 -19.46 16.61 -6.33
CA ALA A 98 -19.61 15.17 -6.06
C ALA A 98 -19.90 14.34 -7.31
N ALA A 99 -20.65 14.88 -8.28
CA ALA A 99 -20.95 14.21 -9.54
C ALA A 99 -19.71 14.06 -10.44
N GLU A 100 -18.89 15.12 -10.57
CA GLU A 100 -17.65 15.10 -11.35
C GLU A 100 -16.64 14.13 -10.74
N ILE A 101 -16.53 14.12 -9.42
CA ILE A 101 -15.71 13.16 -8.67
C ILE A 101 -16.20 11.73 -8.92
N ALA A 102 -17.51 11.49 -8.90
CA ALA A 102 -18.08 10.17 -9.16
C ALA A 102 -17.78 9.68 -10.59
N ILE A 103 -17.95 10.54 -11.61
CA ILE A 103 -17.65 10.21 -13.01
C ILE A 103 -16.16 9.86 -13.16
N PHE A 104 -15.27 10.64 -12.56
CA PHE A 104 -13.84 10.36 -12.56
C PHE A 104 -13.53 8.99 -11.93
N TYR A 105 -14.10 8.68 -10.76
CA TYR A 105 -13.88 7.40 -10.10
C TYR A 105 -14.44 6.23 -10.93
N VAL A 106 -15.61 6.38 -11.54
CA VAL A 106 -16.18 5.37 -12.45
C VAL A 106 -15.22 5.10 -13.62
N ALA A 107 -14.67 6.15 -14.23
CA ALA A 107 -13.73 6.02 -15.33
C ALA A 107 -12.45 5.28 -14.91
N ILE A 108 -11.79 5.68 -13.81
CA ILE A 108 -10.56 5.02 -13.38
C ILE A 108 -10.79 3.58 -12.93
N TYR A 109 -11.91 3.25 -12.28
CA TYR A 109 -12.20 1.86 -11.89
C TYR A 109 -12.60 0.98 -13.10
N LYS A 110 -13.21 1.54 -14.15
CA LYS A 110 -13.35 0.83 -15.44
C LYS A 110 -11.99 0.54 -16.07
N ILE A 111 -11.06 1.49 -16.03
CA ILE A 111 -9.67 1.28 -16.48
C ILE A 111 -8.99 0.17 -15.66
N ALA A 112 -9.17 0.17 -14.32
CA ALA A 112 -8.64 -0.87 -13.45
C ALA A 112 -9.20 -2.26 -13.79
N LEU A 113 -10.52 -2.37 -14.00
CA LEU A 113 -11.17 -3.62 -14.41
C LEU A 113 -10.67 -4.09 -15.77
N GLY A 114 -10.68 -3.20 -16.77
CA GLY A 114 -10.28 -3.51 -18.13
C GLY A 114 -8.83 -3.95 -18.20
N ASN A 115 -7.88 -3.12 -17.73
CA ASN A 115 -6.47 -3.46 -17.75
C ASN A 115 -6.13 -4.67 -16.87
N GLY A 116 -6.65 -4.67 -15.64
CA GLY A 116 -6.39 -5.72 -14.66
C GLY A 116 -6.74 -7.08 -15.22
N ALA A 117 -7.96 -7.24 -15.74
CA ALA A 117 -8.44 -8.50 -16.27
C ALA A 117 -7.84 -8.87 -17.64
N TYR A 118 -7.57 -7.88 -18.51
CA TYR A 118 -6.99 -8.08 -19.84
C TYR A 118 -5.53 -8.55 -19.81
N GLN A 119 -4.71 -7.98 -18.93
CA GLN A 119 -3.26 -8.19 -18.93
C GLN A 119 -2.84 -9.67 -18.80
N PRO A 120 -3.29 -10.43 -17.76
CA PRO A 120 -2.87 -11.83 -17.62
C PRO A 120 -3.37 -12.67 -18.79
N THR A 121 -4.63 -12.47 -19.22
CA THR A 121 -5.25 -13.25 -20.29
C THR A 121 -4.58 -13.04 -21.63
N ASN A 122 -4.10 -11.81 -21.92
CA ASN A 122 -3.40 -11.50 -23.15
C ASN A 122 -2.06 -12.24 -23.26
N THR A 123 -1.29 -12.26 -22.16
CA THR A 123 0.01 -12.96 -22.15
C THR A 123 -0.14 -14.47 -22.30
N THR A 124 -1.13 -15.07 -21.63
CA THR A 124 -1.43 -16.50 -21.76
C THR A 124 -1.99 -16.84 -23.15
N PHE A 125 -2.85 -15.98 -23.69
CA PHE A 125 -3.41 -16.18 -25.03
C PHE A 125 -2.35 -16.11 -26.13
N GLY A 126 -1.37 -15.20 -26.00
CA GLY A 126 -0.21 -15.14 -26.89
C GLY A 126 0.66 -16.39 -26.80
N ALA A 127 0.82 -16.95 -25.60
CA ALA A 127 1.55 -18.19 -25.37
C ALA A 127 0.90 -19.40 -26.04
N ASP A 128 -0.44 -19.44 -26.05
CA ASP A 128 -1.25 -20.51 -26.64
C ASP A 128 -1.12 -20.59 -28.17
N GLN A 129 -0.61 -19.55 -28.82
CA GLN A 129 -0.43 -19.55 -30.27
C GLN A 129 0.73 -20.47 -30.74
N PHE A 130 1.56 -20.95 -29.81
CA PHE A 130 2.73 -21.77 -30.10
C PHE A 130 2.60 -23.14 -29.43
N ASP A 131 2.76 -24.20 -30.22
CA ASP A 131 2.83 -25.57 -29.76
C ASP A 131 4.18 -25.85 -29.08
N GLU A 132 4.13 -26.39 -27.86
CA GLU A 132 5.34 -26.71 -27.08
C GLU A 132 5.99 -28.03 -27.50
N GLU A 133 5.23 -28.93 -28.14
CA GLU A 133 5.74 -30.22 -28.61
C GLU A 133 6.57 -30.03 -29.90
N HIS A 134 6.26 -29.00 -30.67
CA HIS A 134 6.99 -28.67 -31.89
C HIS A 134 8.23 -27.82 -31.60
N THR A 135 9.43 -28.39 -31.83
CA THR A 135 10.73 -27.75 -31.53
C THR A 135 10.92 -26.35 -32.14
N LYS A 136 10.45 -26.10 -33.38
CA LYS A 136 10.50 -24.76 -33.99
C LYS A 136 9.54 -23.76 -33.33
N GLU A 137 8.30 -24.16 -33.04
CA GLU A 137 7.30 -23.27 -32.42
C GLU A 137 7.70 -22.94 -30.97
N LYS A 138 8.28 -23.90 -30.25
CA LYS A 138 8.89 -23.68 -28.93
C LYS A 138 9.94 -22.56 -28.91
N ARG A 139 10.84 -22.51 -29.91
CA ARG A 139 11.84 -21.43 -30.02
C ARG A 139 11.19 -20.09 -30.36
N SER A 140 10.17 -20.10 -31.21
CA SER A 140 9.41 -18.90 -31.57
C SER A 140 8.61 -18.34 -30.38
N LYS A 141 8.07 -19.20 -29.52
CA LYS A 141 7.44 -18.81 -28.24
C LYS A 141 8.40 -18.03 -27.36
N THR A 142 9.65 -18.50 -27.25
CA THR A 142 10.67 -17.79 -26.48
C THR A 142 10.98 -16.41 -27.05
N ALA A 143 11.08 -16.31 -28.39
CA ALA A 143 11.28 -15.04 -29.08
C ALA A 143 10.08 -14.09 -28.91
N PHE A 144 8.84 -14.59 -28.98
CA PHE A 144 7.63 -13.80 -28.76
C PHE A 144 7.65 -13.06 -27.42
N TYR A 145 7.97 -13.76 -26.33
CA TYR A 145 8.08 -13.13 -25.02
C TYR A 145 9.24 -12.11 -24.94
N GLY A 146 10.33 -12.33 -25.69
CA GLY A 146 11.41 -11.34 -25.83
C GLY A 146 10.93 -10.06 -26.50
N TYR A 147 10.21 -10.16 -27.61
CA TYR A 147 9.60 -9.00 -28.28
C TYR A 147 8.54 -8.32 -27.42
N PHE A 148 7.72 -9.09 -26.71
CA PHE A 148 6.72 -8.57 -25.78
C PHE A 148 7.38 -7.72 -24.68
N PHE A 149 8.49 -8.21 -24.11
CA PHE A 149 9.26 -7.48 -23.10
C PHE A 149 9.82 -6.15 -23.65
N VAL A 150 10.43 -6.17 -24.84
CA VAL A 150 10.96 -4.95 -25.48
C VAL A 150 9.84 -3.95 -25.77
N ALA A 151 8.71 -4.42 -26.31
CA ALA A 151 7.55 -3.57 -26.59
C ALA A 151 6.97 -2.95 -25.32
N ASN A 152 6.92 -3.70 -24.22
CA ASN A 152 6.45 -3.18 -22.93
C ASN A 152 7.38 -2.09 -22.37
N ASN A 153 8.70 -2.29 -22.44
CA ASN A 153 9.68 -1.29 -21.99
C ASN A 153 9.63 -0.04 -22.86
N LEU A 154 9.58 -0.18 -24.20
CA LEU A 154 9.48 0.96 -25.11
C LEU A 154 8.17 1.75 -24.89
N GLY A 155 7.05 1.05 -24.74
CA GLY A 155 5.76 1.68 -24.45
C GLY A 155 5.70 2.33 -23.07
N SER A 156 6.51 1.86 -22.11
CA SER A 156 6.66 2.51 -20.79
C SER A 156 7.54 3.73 -20.88
N LEU A 157 8.63 3.66 -21.65
CA LEU A 157 9.54 4.78 -21.90
C LEU A 157 8.80 5.98 -22.51
N VAL A 158 8.00 5.74 -23.55
CA VAL A 158 7.18 6.79 -24.18
C VAL A 158 6.17 7.39 -23.19
N ALA A 159 5.55 6.57 -22.35
CA ALA A 159 4.60 7.07 -21.35
C ALA A 159 5.30 7.95 -20.29
N VAL A 160 6.39 7.44 -19.70
CA VAL A 160 7.15 8.10 -18.63
C VAL A 160 7.85 9.39 -19.11
N THR A 161 8.09 9.56 -20.40
CA THR A 161 8.76 10.75 -20.94
C THR A 161 7.77 11.69 -21.63
N PHE A 162 7.16 11.25 -22.72
CA PHE A 162 6.36 12.10 -23.58
C PHE A 162 4.98 12.40 -23.00
N LEU A 163 4.27 11.38 -22.46
CA LEU A 163 2.94 11.60 -21.89
C LEU A 163 3.01 12.40 -20.58
N THR A 164 3.91 12.02 -19.66
CA THR A 164 4.13 12.78 -18.42
C THR A 164 4.53 14.23 -18.68
N TYR A 165 5.30 14.50 -19.74
CA TYR A 165 5.63 15.86 -20.14
C TYR A 165 4.39 16.65 -20.56
N ILE A 166 3.50 16.06 -21.37
CA ILE A 166 2.24 16.71 -21.76
C ILE A 166 1.35 16.97 -20.54
N GLU A 167 1.30 16.01 -19.60
CA GLU A 167 0.53 16.11 -18.36
C GLU A 167 1.06 17.21 -17.43
N ASP A 168 2.37 17.30 -17.26
CA ASP A 168 3.04 18.30 -16.42
C ASP A 168 2.87 19.73 -16.97
N GLN A 169 2.75 19.87 -18.30
CA GLN A 169 2.36 21.13 -18.96
C GLN A 169 0.87 21.48 -18.75
N GLY A 170 0.15 20.73 -17.91
CA GLY A 170 -1.26 20.92 -17.60
C GLY A 170 -2.21 20.35 -18.65
N ARG A 171 -1.71 19.73 -19.73
CA ARG A 171 -2.55 19.24 -20.86
C ARG A 171 -3.02 17.81 -20.64
N TRP A 172 -3.58 17.52 -19.46
CA TRP A 172 -4.03 16.18 -19.03
C TRP A 172 -4.96 15.48 -20.03
N ALA A 173 -5.98 16.19 -20.52
CA ALA A 173 -6.94 15.63 -21.47
C ALA A 173 -6.26 15.15 -22.77
N ALA A 174 -5.27 15.87 -23.28
CA ALA A 174 -4.54 15.46 -24.48
C ALA A 174 -3.76 14.15 -24.24
N ALA A 175 -3.11 14.00 -23.08
CA ALA A 175 -2.40 12.76 -22.74
C ALA A 175 -3.36 11.56 -22.59
N PHE A 176 -4.54 11.77 -22.00
CA PHE A 176 -5.57 10.74 -21.90
C PHE A 176 -6.18 10.38 -23.25
N VAL A 177 -6.39 11.34 -24.16
CA VAL A 177 -6.81 11.07 -25.54
C VAL A 177 -5.77 10.24 -26.29
N ILE A 178 -4.48 10.58 -26.19
CA ILE A 178 -3.39 9.81 -26.82
C ILE A 178 -3.37 8.38 -26.27
N SER A 179 -3.55 8.21 -24.95
CA SER A 179 -3.63 6.91 -24.30
C SER A 179 -4.84 6.09 -24.78
N ALA A 180 -6.01 6.73 -24.91
CA ALA A 180 -7.23 6.10 -25.42
C ALA A 180 -7.08 5.69 -26.89
N ALA A 181 -6.51 6.54 -27.73
CA ALA A 181 -6.26 6.25 -29.15
C ALA A 181 -5.33 5.05 -29.32
N ALA A 182 -4.27 4.95 -28.51
CA ALA A 182 -3.38 3.80 -28.53
C ALA A 182 -4.05 2.50 -28.04
N ALA A 183 -4.91 2.58 -27.01
CA ALA A 183 -5.68 1.44 -26.55
C ALA A 183 -6.68 0.94 -27.60
N LEU A 184 -7.33 1.87 -28.31
CA LEU A 184 -8.24 1.58 -29.41
C LEU A 184 -7.50 0.96 -30.61
N LEU A 185 -6.35 1.52 -31.00
CA LEU A 185 -5.52 0.93 -32.05
C LEU A 185 -5.10 -0.50 -31.70
N GLY A 186 -4.70 -0.75 -30.44
CA GLY A 186 -4.40 -2.10 -29.95
C GLY A 186 -5.58 -3.05 -30.07
N LEU A 187 -6.80 -2.60 -29.73
CA LEU A 187 -8.02 -3.39 -29.88
C LEU A 187 -8.32 -3.70 -31.36
N LEU A 188 -8.20 -2.71 -32.25
CA LEU A 188 -8.45 -2.89 -33.68
C LEU A 188 -7.45 -3.87 -34.31
N LEU A 189 -6.17 -3.78 -33.95
CA LEU A 189 -5.14 -4.71 -34.41
C LEU A 189 -5.38 -6.13 -33.87
N PHE A 190 -5.78 -6.27 -32.61
CA PHE A 190 -6.13 -7.56 -32.03
C PHE A 190 -7.35 -8.18 -32.73
N ALA A 191 -8.40 -7.38 -32.96
CA ALA A 191 -9.61 -7.82 -33.66
C ALA A 191 -9.34 -8.17 -35.14
N ALA A 192 -8.43 -7.46 -35.82
CA ALA A 192 -8.01 -7.83 -37.18
C ALA A 192 -7.36 -9.22 -37.23
N GLY A 193 -6.72 -9.64 -36.14
CA GLY A 193 -6.10 -10.96 -35.99
C GLY A 193 -7.08 -12.12 -35.74
N THR A 194 -8.37 -11.86 -35.47
CA THR A 194 -9.37 -12.85 -35.02
C THR A 194 -9.35 -14.16 -35.83
N LYS A 195 -9.33 -14.07 -37.16
CA LYS A 195 -9.40 -15.25 -38.04
C LYS A 195 -8.13 -16.10 -38.04
N ARG A 196 -7.01 -15.58 -37.53
CA ARG A 196 -5.69 -16.25 -37.51
C ARG A 196 -5.37 -16.91 -36.17
N PHE A 197 -6.12 -16.60 -35.11
CA PHE A 197 -5.80 -17.13 -33.79
C PHE A 197 -6.24 -18.58 -33.61
N ARG A 198 -5.39 -19.36 -32.93
CA ARG A 198 -5.75 -20.66 -32.37
C ARG A 198 -6.57 -20.45 -31.09
N HIS A 199 -7.74 -21.06 -31.02
CA HIS A 199 -8.68 -20.91 -29.92
C HIS A 199 -8.77 -22.21 -29.12
N PHE A 200 -8.50 -22.11 -27.81
CA PHE A 200 -8.64 -23.23 -26.88
C PHE A 200 -9.94 -23.13 -26.11
N MET A 201 -10.54 -24.29 -25.81
CA MET A 201 -11.73 -24.37 -24.97
C MET A 201 -11.36 -24.08 -23.50
N PRO A 202 -12.26 -23.45 -22.71
CA PRO A 202 -12.03 -23.19 -21.29
C PRO A 202 -11.73 -24.47 -20.50
N CYS A 203 -10.65 -24.48 -19.71
CA CYS A 203 -10.17 -25.65 -18.96
C CYS A 203 -10.75 -25.70 -17.53
N GLY A 204 -12.07 -25.73 -17.40
CA GLY A 204 -12.75 -25.82 -16.09
C GLY A 204 -12.42 -24.66 -15.13
N ASN A 205 -12.82 -24.76 -13.85
CA ASN A 205 -12.57 -23.71 -12.86
C ASN A 205 -11.45 -24.14 -11.88
N PRO A 206 -10.20 -23.64 -12.03
CA PRO A 206 -9.09 -24.01 -11.16
C PRO A 206 -9.32 -23.63 -9.69
N ALA A 207 -9.95 -22.48 -9.43
CA ALA A 207 -10.24 -22.02 -8.07
C ALA A 207 -11.28 -22.93 -7.38
N ALA A 208 -12.30 -23.36 -8.12
CA ALA A 208 -13.26 -24.33 -7.64
C ALA A 208 -12.59 -25.69 -7.35
N THR A 209 -11.65 -26.14 -8.19
CA THR A 209 -10.88 -27.38 -7.92
C THR A 209 -10.11 -27.28 -6.61
N VAL A 210 -9.44 -26.16 -6.32
CA VAL A 210 -8.74 -25.94 -5.04
C VAL A 210 -9.71 -26.05 -3.85
N GLY A 211 -10.81 -25.30 -3.89
CA GLY A 211 -11.81 -25.31 -2.81
C GLY A 211 -12.42 -26.69 -2.61
N ASN A 212 -12.76 -27.36 -3.70
CA ASN A 212 -13.37 -28.68 -3.69
C ASN A 212 -12.44 -29.76 -3.13
N VAL A 213 -11.16 -29.77 -3.52
CA VAL A 213 -10.15 -30.72 -2.99
C VAL A 213 -9.95 -30.50 -1.49
N LEU A 214 -9.88 -29.24 -1.02
CA LEU A 214 -9.78 -28.93 0.41
C LEU A 214 -11.02 -29.40 1.18
N VAL A 215 -12.22 -29.18 0.64
CA VAL A 215 -13.48 -29.64 1.25
C VAL A 215 -13.56 -31.17 1.26
N ALA A 216 -13.13 -31.84 0.20
CA ALA A 216 -13.12 -33.30 0.14
C ALA A 216 -12.10 -33.90 1.13
N ALA A 217 -10.89 -33.36 1.18
CA ALA A 217 -9.85 -33.81 2.10
C ALA A 217 -10.24 -33.64 3.58
N THR A 218 -10.87 -32.51 3.92
CA THR A 218 -11.35 -32.24 5.29
C THR A 218 -12.52 -33.14 5.70
N LYS A 219 -13.47 -33.41 4.80
CA LYS A 219 -14.57 -34.35 5.07
C LYS A 219 -14.09 -35.79 5.20
N LYS A 220 -13.13 -36.19 4.37
CA LYS A 220 -12.48 -37.51 4.41
C LYS A 220 -11.40 -37.62 5.49
N ARG A 221 -11.31 -36.68 6.45
CA ARG A 221 -10.27 -36.68 7.49
C ARG A 221 -10.23 -37.97 8.33
N HIS A 222 -11.35 -38.68 8.42
CA HIS A 222 -11.48 -39.94 9.15
C HIS A 222 -10.84 -41.14 8.43
N LEU A 223 -10.59 -41.04 7.12
CA LEU A 223 -10.00 -42.10 6.33
C LEU A 223 -8.47 -42.11 6.45
N THR A 224 -7.90 -43.31 6.42
CA THR A 224 -6.46 -43.55 6.32
C THR A 224 -6.01 -43.51 4.87
N VAL A 225 -4.92 -42.79 4.58
CA VAL A 225 -4.35 -42.72 3.24
C VAL A 225 -3.58 -44.01 2.95
N PRO A 226 -3.88 -44.74 1.85
CA PRO A 226 -3.14 -45.93 1.46
C PRO A 226 -1.65 -45.63 1.21
N THR A 227 -0.77 -46.56 1.57
CA THR A 227 0.69 -46.43 1.34
C THR A 227 1.08 -46.63 -0.12
N GLN A 228 0.24 -47.32 -0.91
CA GLN A 228 0.45 -47.60 -2.34
C GLN A 228 -0.28 -46.56 -3.19
N VAL A 229 0.45 -45.90 -4.10
CA VAL A 229 -0.08 -44.83 -4.99
C VAL A 229 -1.13 -45.37 -5.96
N GLU A 230 -1.03 -46.63 -6.36
CA GLU A 230 -1.97 -47.32 -7.26
C GLU A 230 -3.39 -47.43 -6.70
N LYS A 231 -3.57 -47.25 -5.38
CA LYS A 231 -4.87 -47.26 -4.71
C LYS A 231 -5.56 -45.89 -4.67
N LEU A 232 -4.89 -44.84 -5.16
CA LEU A 232 -5.46 -43.51 -5.29
C LEU A 232 -6.13 -43.34 -6.65
N TYR A 233 -7.22 -42.59 -6.70
CA TYR A 233 -7.98 -42.38 -7.92
C TYR A 233 -7.20 -41.51 -8.93
N GLU A 234 -6.96 -42.06 -10.12
CA GLU A 234 -6.43 -41.34 -11.29
C GLU A 234 -7.11 -41.90 -12.54
N VAL A 235 -7.30 -41.07 -13.58
CA VAL A 235 -7.97 -41.50 -14.82
C VAL A 235 -7.00 -42.27 -15.70
N ASP A 236 -7.42 -43.35 -16.36
CA ASP A 236 -6.57 -44.12 -17.27
C ASP A 236 -6.14 -43.31 -18.52
N GLY A 237 -4.91 -43.53 -18.99
CA GLY A 237 -4.32 -42.82 -20.15
C GLY A 237 -3.16 -41.88 -19.81
N THR A 238 -2.63 -41.14 -20.80
CA THR A 238 -1.48 -40.21 -20.62
C THR A 238 -1.88 -38.78 -20.27
N HIS A 239 -3.14 -38.41 -20.52
CA HIS A 239 -3.66 -37.06 -20.27
C HIS A 239 -4.54 -37.02 -19.01
N SER A 240 -4.50 -35.88 -18.32
CA SER A 240 -5.40 -35.57 -17.21
C SER A 240 -6.82 -35.28 -17.72
N VAL A 241 -7.80 -35.22 -16.80
CA VAL A 241 -9.22 -34.90 -17.08
C VAL A 241 -9.40 -33.63 -17.91
N ASN A 242 -8.45 -32.69 -17.85
CA ASN A 242 -8.50 -31.41 -18.57
C ASN A 242 -7.51 -31.35 -19.76
N GLY A 243 -6.99 -32.48 -20.24
CA GLY A 243 -6.06 -32.57 -21.38
C GLY A 243 -4.59 -32.27 -21.05
N GLY A 244 -4.27 -31.77 -19.84
CA GLY A 244 -2.90 -31.50 -19.41
C GLY A 244 -2.11 -32.74 -18.99
N LYS A 245 -0.79 -32.62 -18.81
CA LYS A 245 0.08 -33.71 -18.33
C LYS A 245 -0.26 -34.10 -16.89
N LYS A 246 -0.20 -35.41 -16.59
CA LYS A 246 -0.34 -35.94 -15.23
C LYS A 246 0.84 -35.49 -14.36
N ILE A 247 0.57 -35.23 -13.08
CA ILE A 247 1.58 -34.84 -12.10
C ILE A 247 1.87 -36.03 -11.19
N ALA A 248 3.16 -36.30 -10.96
CA ALA A 248 3.58 -37.40 -10.09
C ALA A 248 3.23 -37.11 -8.62
N HIS A 249 2.84 -38.16 -7.90
CA HIS A 249 2.50 -38.07 -6.47
C HIS A 249 3.72 -37.66 -5.63
N THR A 250 3.49 -36.78 -4.65
CA THR A 250 4.54 -36.33 -3.72
C THR A 250 4.17 -36.60 -2.25
N PRO A 251 5.14 -36.95 -1.39
CA PRO A 251 4.88 -37.38 -0.01
C PRO A 251 4.49 -36.23 0.93
N GLY A 252 4.66 -34.96 0.55
CA GLY A 252 4.27 -33.81 1.39
C GLY A 252 2.75 -33.55 1.35
N TYR A 253 2.21 -32.94 2.40
CA TYR A 253 0.77 -32.64 2.54
C TYR A 253 -0.14 -33.87 2.37
N ARG A 254 0.23 -35.03 2.95
CA ARG A 254 -0.52 -36.30 2.84
C ARG A 254 -2.00 -36.20 3.22
N PHE A 255 -2.38 -35.25 4.07
CA PHE A 255 -3.80 -35.05 4.41
C PHE A 255 -4.65 -34.69 3.19
N LEU A 256 -4.08 -34.09 2.14
CA LEU A 256 -4.79 -33.78 0.90
C LEU A 256 -5.04 -35.01 0.03
N ASP A 257 -4.20 -36.05 0.15
CA ASP A 257 -4.36 -37.32 -0.59
C ASP A 257 -5.68 -38.02 -0.24
N LYS A 258 -6.27 -37.69 0.91
CA LYS A 258 -7.59 -38.15 1.32
C LYS A 258 -8.66 -37.82 0.29
N ALA A 259 -8.54 -36.72 -0.45
CA ALA A 259 -9.49 -36.37 -1.51
C ALA A 259 -9.50 -37.39 -2.67
N ALA A 260 -8.39 -38.08 -2.91
CA ALA A 260 -8.22 -39.10 -3.95
C ALA A 260 -8.45 -40.55 -3.46
N VAL A 261 -8.83 -40.75 -2.20
CA VAL A 261 -9.15 -42.09 -1.66
C VAL A 261 -10.52 -42.55 -2.15
N ILE A 262 -10.57 -43.77 -2.68
CA ILE A 262 -11.79 -44.47 -3.12
C ILE A 262 -12.46 -45.09 -1.88
N GLU A 263 -13.70 -44.69 -1.59
CA GLU A 263 -14.49 -45.19 -0.44
C GLU A 263 -15.23 -46.49 -0.78
N ASP A 264 -15.74 -46.62 -2.00
CA ASP A 264 -16.51 -47.78 -2.45
C ASP A 264 -15.99 -48.25 -3.83
N PRO A 265 -15.44 -49.48 -3.95
CA PRO A 265 -14.92 -50.02 -5.20
C PRO A 265 -15.97 -50.23 -6.30
N SER A 266 -17.26 -50.30 -5.94
CA SER A 266 -18.37 -50.47 -6.89
C SER A 266 -18.54 -49.29 -7.86
N ILE A 267 -17.92 -48.15 -7.56
CA ILE A 267 -17.94 -46.91 -8.35
C ILE A 267 -17.09 -47.01 -9.64
N LEU A 268 -16.20 -48.01 -9.75
CA LEU A 268 -15.24 -48.16 -10.86
C LEU A 268 -15.65 -49.22 -11.90
N LEU A 269 -16.91 -49.69 -11.89
CA LEU A 269 -17.34 -50.75 -12.80
C LEU A 269 -17.17 -50.34 -14.28
N PRO A 270 -16.48 -51.15 -15.11
CA PRO A 270 -16.25 -50.82 -16.52
C PRO A 270 -17.54 -51.01 -17.31
N GLY A 271 -18.01 -49.95 -17.99
CA GLY A 271 -19.08 -50.04 -19.00
C GLY A 271 -20.34 -49.22 -18.72
N GLU A 272 -20.54 -48.68 -17.52
CA GLU A 272 -21.62 -47.71 -17.27
C GLU A 272 -21.14 -46.28 -17.52
N GLN A 273 -21.87 -45.52 -18.35
CA GLN A 273 -21.66 -44.08 -18.45
C GLN A 273 -21.88 -43.44 -17.06
N PRO A 274 -21.08 -42.43 -16.67
CA PRO A 274 -21.06 -41.92 -15.30
C PRO A 274 -22.34 -41.11 -15.00
N ALA A 275 -23.43 -41.80 -14.67
CA ALA A 275 -24.73 -41.18 -14.38
C ALA A 275 -24.70 -40.33 -13.10
N SER A 276 -23.70 -40.48 -12.24
CA SER A 276 -23.33 -39.43 -11.28
C SER A 276 -21.89 -39.62 -10.80
N ARG A 277 -20.99 -38.69 -11.15
CA ARG A 277 -19.70 -38.59 -10.47
C ARG A 277 -19.99 -38.47 -8.96
N PRO A 278 -19.37 -39.28 -8.08
CA PRO A 278 -19.46 -39.03 -6.65
C PRO A 278 -19.01 -37.59 -6.41
N ARG A 279 -19.82 -36.75 -5.76
CA ARG A 279 -19.58 -35.30 -5.58
C ARG A 279 -18.26 -34.96 -4.83
N ARG A 280 -17.39 -35.93 -4.54
CA ARG A 280 -16.27 -35.84 -3.59
C ARG A 280 -15.02 -36.68 -3.95
N LEU A 281 -14.90 -37.19 -5.18
CA LEU A 281 -13.71 -37.93 -5.62
C LEU A 281 -12.92 -37.10 -6.64
N TYR A 282 -11.63 -36.89 -6.38
CA TYR A 282 -10.73 -36.05 -7.19
C TYR A 282 -9.48 -36.82 -7.60
N THR A 283 -8.90 -36.52 -8.75
CA THR A 283 -7.73 -37.25 -9.24
C THR A 283 -6.46 -36.87 -8.46
N VAL A 284 -5.47 -37.77 -8.43
CA VAL A 284 -4.14 -37.48 -7.86
C VAL A 284 -3.54 -36.22 -8.49
N THR A 285 -3.68 -36.06 -9.81
CA THR A 285 -3.21 -34.85 -10.52
C THR A 285 -3.86 -33.57 -9.96
N GLN A 286 -5.18 -33.56 -9.70
CA GLN A 286 -5.86 -32.39 -9.11
C GLN A 286 -5.40 -32.13 -7.67
N VAL A 287 -5.16 -33.18 -6.89
CA VAL A 287 -4.63 -33.07 -5.52
C VAL A 287 -3.21 -32.50 -5.52
N GLU A 288 -2.33 -32.99 -6.41
CA GLU A 288 -0.96 -32.50 -6.54
C GLU A 288 -0.91 -31.05 -7.01
N GLN A 289 -1.84 -30.60 -7.87
CA GLN A 289 -1.97 -29.17 -8.21
C GLN A 289 -2.20 -28.31 -6.95
N VAL A 290 -3.09 -28.74 -6.05
CA VAL A 290 -3.36 -28.03 -4.79
C VAL A 290 -2.15 -28.06 -3.86
N LYS A 291 -1.47 -29.21 -3.74
CA LYS A 291 -0.22 -29.32 -2.96
C LYS A 291 0.84 -28.35 -3.46
N CYS A 292 1.00 -28.25 -4.78
CA CYS A 292 1.91 -27.29 -5.40
C CYS A 292 1.54 -25.86 -5.00
N ILE A 293 0.28 -25.45 -5.14
CA ILE A 293 -0.18 -24.11 -4.73
C ILE A 293 0.14 -23.84 -3.25
N LEU A 294 -0.14 -24.78 -2.35
CA LEU A 294 0.16 -24.61 -0.91
C LEU A 294 1.65 -24.44 -0.62
N ARG A 295 2.54 -25.12 -1.34
CA ARG A 295 4.00 -24.96 -1.19
C ARG A 295 4.50 -23.59 -1.64
N LEU A 296 3.71 -22.89 -2.45
CA LEU A 296 4.08 -21.61 -3.05
C LEU A 296 3.56 -20.42 -2.25
N ILE A 297 2.57 -20.63 -1.38
CA ILE A 297 2.04 -19.59 -0.48
C ILE A 297 3.15 -18.89 0.33
N PRO A 298 4.10 -19.59 0.99
CA PRO A 298 5.16 -18.92 1.74
C PRO A 298 6.05 -18.03 0.87
N ILE A 299 6.36 -18.47 -0.35
CA ILE A 299 7.17 -17.72 -1.31
C ILE A 299 6.39 -16.48 -1.79
N TRP A 300 5.11 -16.66 -2.09
CA TRP A 300 4.21 -15.58 -2.46
C TRP A 300 4.07 -14.54 -1.34
N LEU A 301 3.96 -14.96 -0.07
CA LEU A 301 3.93 -14.04 1.07
C LEU A 301 5.20 -13.19 1.16
N CYS A 302 6.38 -13.76 0.90
CA CYS A 302 7.64 -12.99 0.87
C CYS A 302 7.68 -11.97 -0.27
N SER A 303 7.00 -12.25 -1.39
CA SER A 303 6.91 -11.32 -2.52
C SER A 303 6.09 -10.05 -2.22
N ILE A 304 5.24 -10.08 -1.18
CA ILE A 304 4.45 -8.91 -0.75
C ILE A 304 5.38 -7.74 -0.40
N ILE A 305 6.49 -8.00 0.29
CA ILE A 305 7.48 -6.98 0.68
C ILE A 305 8.03 -6.29 -0.57
N TYR A 306 8.38 -7.08 -1.59
CA TYR A 306 8.83 -6.53 -2.87
C TYR A 306 7.73 -5.69 -3.54
N SER A 307 6.50 -6.20 -3.60
CA SER A 307 5.38 -5.48 -4.19
C SER A 307 5.13 -4.14 -3.49
N THR A 308 5.26 -4.07 -2.17
CA THR A 308 5.17 -2.82 -1.41
C THR A 308 6.26 -1.84 -1.81
N THR A 309 7.52 -2.28 -1.86
CA THR A 309 8.66 -1.45 -2.30
C THR A 309 8.48 -0.94 -3.73
N TYR A 310 8.09 -1.82 -4.65
CA TYR A 310 7.87 -1.48 -6.06
C TYR A 310 6.73 -0.46 -6.21
N SER A 311 5.65 -0.59 -5.45
CA SER A 311 4.50 0.34 -5.50
C SER A 311 4.82 1.77 -5.05
N GLN A 312 5.94 2.00 -4.34
CA GLN A 312 6.36 3.35 -3.93
C GLN A 312 6.75 4.23 -5.11
N MET A 313 7.19 3.64 -6.23
CA MET A 313 7.62 4.37 -7.43
C MET A 313 6.52 5.23 -8.05
N SER A 314 5.25 4.80 -7.97
CA SER A 314 4.10 5.51 -8.54
C SER A 314 3.37 6.38 -7.50
N SER A 315 3.95 6.56 -6.31
CA SER A 315 3.35 7.33 -5.21
C SER A 315 4.40 8.20 -4.51
N VAL A 316 4.98 7.71 -3.41
CA VAL A 316 5.85 8.48 -2.53
C VAL A 316 7.11 9.00 -3.25
N PHE A 317 7.66 8.25 -4.20
CA PHE A 317 8.85 8.71 -4.94
C PHE A 317 8.52 9.92 -5.83
N ILE A 318 7.30 9.99 -6.38
CA ILE A 318 6.85 11.13 -7.18
C ILE A 318 6.63 12.35 -6.28
N GLU A 319 6.01 12.17 -5.11
CA GLU A 319 5.86 13.25 -4.12
C GLU A 319 7.23 13.77 -3.65
N GLN A 320 8.19 12.86 -3.43
CA GLN A 320 9.58 13.23 -3.13
C GLN A 320 10.19 14.06 -4.26
N ALA A 321 10.00 13.64 -5.51
CA ALA A 321 10.50 14.35 -6.70
C ALA A 321 9.86 15.72 -6.88
N GLN A 322 8.57 15.87 -6.58
CA GLN A 322 7.88 17.17 -6.61
C GLN A 322 8.46 18.17 -5.59
N ALA A 323 9.00 17.69 -4.46
CA ALA A 323 9.60 18.52 -3.42
C ALA A 323 11.08 18.89 -3.69
N MET A 324 11.63 18.48 -4.83
CA MET A 324 13.04 18.65 -5.20
C MET A 324 13.20 19.63 -6.37
N ASP A 325 14.44 19.99 -6.69
CA ASP A 325 14.73 20.81 -7.86
C ASP A 325 14.78 19.94 -9.12
N ASN A 326 13.82 20.19 -10.00
CA ASN A 326 13.58 19.43 -11.22
C ASN A 326 14.17 20.11 -12.46
N THR A 327 14.89 21.22 -12.28
CA THR A 327 15.49 21.98 -13.37
C THR A 327 16.89 21.46 -13.70
N ILE A 328 17.12 21.13 -14.97
CA ILE A 328 18.45 20.87 -15.52
C ILE A 328 18.73 21.95 -16.57
N ASN A 329 19.56 22.92 -16.21
CA ASN A 329 19.83 24.13 -16.98
C ASN A 329 18.54 24.92 -17.29
N LYS A 330 17.94 24.68 -18.47
CA LYS A 330 16.73 25.37 -18.96
C LYS A 330 15.53 24.42 -19.13
N PHE A 331 15.72 23.12 -18.89
CA PHE A 331 14.69 22.11 -19.08
C PHE A 331 14.22 21.60 -17.71
N THR A 332 12.91 21.67 -17.46
CA THR A 332 12.29 21.11 -16.26
C THR A 332 11.84 19.69 -16.56
N ILE A 333 12.40 18.72 -15.84
CA ILE A 333 12.00 17.31 -15.96
C ILE A 333 10.71 17.12 -15.13
N PRO A 334 9.64 16.52 -15.70
CA PRO A 334 8.47 16.16 -14.91
C PRO A 334 8.85 15.23 -13.75
N ALA A 335 8.33 15.47 -12.55
CA ALA A 335 8.66 14.65 -11.37
C ALA A 335 8.39 13.16 -11.60
N ALA A 336 7.26 12.83 -12.25
CA ALA A 336 6.90 11.47 -12.60
C ALA A 336 7.79 10.86 -13.71
N GLY A 337 8.48 11.71 -14.48
CA GLY A 337 9.38 11.29 -15.57
C GLY A 337 10.70 10.68 -15.13
N ILE A 338 11.03 10.77 -13.84
CA ILE A 338 12.24 10.17 -13.25
C ILE A 338 12.19 8.64 -13.27
N GLY A 339 10.99 8.06 -13.42
CA GLY A 339 10.81 6.64 -13.69
C GLY A 339 11.62 6.10 -14.89
N ILE A 340 12.11 6.97 -15.78
CA ILE A 340 12.98 6.58 -16.89
C ILE A 340 14.24 5.83 -16.41
N PHE A 341 14.77 6.20 -15.24
CA PHE A 341 15.96 5.57 -14.69
C PHE A 341 15.71 4.13 -14.25
N GLU A 342 14.49 3.77 -13.88
CA GLU A 342 14.15 2.37 -13.64
C GLU A 342 14.15 1.58 -14.96
N ILE A 343 13.57 2.10 -16.04
CA ILE A 343 13.56 1.44 -17.35
C ILE A 343 14.99 1.26 -17.88
N ILE A 344 15.83 2.29 -17.73
CA ILE A 344 17.26 2.22 -18.05
C ILE A 344 17.94 1.15 -17.18
N GLY A 345 17.62 1.12 -15.88
CA GLY A 345 18.11 0.13 -14.93
C GLY A 345 17.75 -1.28 -15.36
N VAL A 346 16.47 -1.59 -15.55
CA VAL A 346 15.97 -2.88 -16.02
C VAL A 346 16.66 -3.30 -17.31
N THR A 347 16.67 -2.43 -18.32
CA THR A 347 17.27 -2.74 -19.62
C THR A 347 18.76 -3.07 -19.47
N SER A 348 19.51 -2.22 -18.77
CA SER A 348 20.95 -2.40 -18.54
C SER A 348 21.24 -3.67 -17.75
N PHE A 349 20.49 -3.92 -16.67
CA PHE A 349 20.68 -5.09 -15.82
C PHE A 349 20.25 -6.40 -16.51
N VAL A 350 19.30 -6.39 -17.44
CA VAL A 350 19.00 -7.56 -18.28
C VAL A 350 20.21 -7.93 -19.14
N PHE A 351 20.88 -6.94 -19.75
CA PHE A 351 22.11 -7.18 -20.51
C PHE A 351 23.24 -7.68 -19.60
N ILE A 352 23.46 -7.03 -18.44
CA ILE A 352 24.48 -7.44 -17.48
C ILE A 352 24.21 -8.86 -16.98
N TYR A 353 22.97 -9.18 -16.62
CA TYR A 353 22.61 -10.52 -16.16
C TYR A 353 22.87 -11.55 -17.26
N THR A 354 22.40 -11.32 -18.48
CA THR A 354 22.51 -12.29 -19.57
C THR A 354 23.96 -12.52 -20.01
N PHE A 355 24.73 -11.44 -20.18
CA PHE A 355 26.07 -11.51 -20.75
C PHE A 355 27.18 -11.65 -19.72
N CYS A 356 27.07 -10.98 -18.57
CA CYS A 356 28.12 -10.93 -17.56
C CYS A 356 27.92 -11.94 -16.42
N ILE A 357 26.69 -12.38 -16.15
CA ILE A 357 26.39 -13.33 -15.06
C ILE A 357 26.05 -14.71 -15.63
N ALA A 358 24.97 -14.84 -16.40
CA ALA A 358 24.45 -16.13 -16.87
C ALA A 358 25.45 -16.84 -17.80
N LYS A 359 25.96 -16.17 -18.85
CA LYS A 359 26.92 -16.78 -19.79
C LYS A 359 28.20 -17.32 -19.12
N PRO A 360 28.84 -16.61 -18.17
CA PRO A 360 29.99 -17.17 -17.44
C PRO A 360 29.62 -18.28 -16.46
N LEU A 361 28.46 -18.19 -15.78
CA LEU A 361 28.03 -19.19 -14.79
C LEU A 361 27.55 -20.49 -15.44
N SER A 362 26.93 -20.41 -16.63
CA SER A 362 26.50 -21.59 -17.41
C SER A 362 27.68 -22.45 -17.82
N LYS A 363 28.81 -21.83 -18.19
CA LYS A 363 30.09 -22.53 -18.47
C LYS A 363 30.68 -23.23 -17.24
N ARG A 364 30.26 -22.85 -16.02
CA ARG A 364 30.75 -23.40 -14.74
C ARG A 364 29.71 -24.29 -14.03
N SER A 365 28.58 -24.62 -14.67
CA SER A 365 27.49 -25.45 -14.12
C SER A 365 26.91 -24.98 -12.78
N LYS A 366 27.03 -23.69 -12.45
CA LYS A 366 26.55 -23.10 -11.18
C LYS A 366 25.64 -21.90 -11.41
N GLU A 367 24.65 -22.03 -12.28
CA GLU A 367 23.61 -20.98 -12.37
C GLU A 367 22.83 -20.89 -11.04
N PRO A 368 22.58 -19.67 -10.53
CA PRO A 368 21.80 -19.51 -9.30
C PRO A 368 20.37 -19.99 -9.54
N THR A 369 19.83 -20.73 -8.57
CA THR A 369 18.42 -21.17 -8.62
C THR A 369 17.48 -19.97 -8.69
N GLU A 370 16.30 -20.14 -9.26
CA GLU A 370 15.31 -19.07 -9.36
C GLU A 370 14.95 -18.47 -7.99
N LEU A 371 14.88 -19.29 -6.93
CA LEU A 371 14.67 -18.80 -5.56
C LEU A 371 15.86 -17.97 -5.03
N GLN A 372 17.10 -18.36 -5.34
CA GLN A 372 18.28 -17.56 -4.97
C GLN A 372 18.26 -16.21 -5.68
N ARG A 373 17.83 -16.16 -6.94
CA ARG A 373 17.68 -14.91 -7.69
C ARG A 373 16.60 -14.03 -7.07
N MET A 374 15.44 -14.58 -6.72
CA MET A 374 14.40 -13.84 -6.00
C MET A 374 14.92 -13.27 -4.67
N GLY A 375 15.70 -14.05 -3.91
CA GLY A 375 16.34 -13.58 -2.67
C GLY A 375 17.30 -12.42 -2.89
N ILE A 376 18.14 -12.46 -3.94
CA ILE A 376 19.02 -11.35 -4.33
C ILE A 376 18.20 -10.10 -4.65
N GLY A 377 17.10 -10.24 -5.40
CA GLY A 377 16.24 -9.10 -5.72
C GLY A 377 15.61 -8.45 -4.48
N LEU A 378 15.21 -9.22 -3.48
CA LEU A 378 14.71 -8.68 -2.19
C LEU A 378 15.78 -7.89 -1.43
N VAL A 379 17.04 -8.32 -1.48
CA VAL A 379 18.15 -7.57 -0.87
C VAL A 379 18.39 -6.26 -1.61
N ILE A 380 18.40 -6.29 -2.95
CA ILE A 380 18.58 -5.09 -3.77
C ILE A 380 17.42 -4.09 -3.56
N SER A 381 16.18 -4.56 -3.48
CA SER A 381 15.03 -3.69 -3.23
C SER A 381 15.07 -3.04 -1.84
N THR A 382 15.60 -3.75 -0.84
CA THR A 382 15.88 -3.18 0.49
C THR A 382 16.93 -2.08 0.41
N ALA A 383 18.02 -2.30 -0.33
CA ALA A 383 19.04 -1.29 -0.57
C ALA A 383 18.47 -0.05 -1.29
N ALA A 384 17.51 -0.23 -2.21
CA ALA A 384 16.81 0.88 -2.87
C ALA A 384 16.01 1.74 -1.88
N MET A 385 15.30 1.11 -0.93
CA MET A 385 14.56 1.83 0.12
C MET A 385 15.50 2.57 1.09
N ILE A 386 16.65 1.98 1.41
CA ILE A 386 17.69 2.67 2.19
C ILE A 386 18.22 3.89 1.43
N ALA A 387 18.50 3.75 0.13
CA ALA A 387 18.91 4.88 -0.70
C ALA A 387 17.85 6.00 -0.69
N ALA A 388 16.56 5.65 -0.82
CA ALA A 388 15.48 6.62 -0.75
C ALA A 388 15.37 7.35 0.59
N ALA A 389 15.53 6.62 1.70
CA ALA A 389 15.57 7.19 3.04
C ALA A 389 16.76 8.14 3.23
N LEU A 390 17.93 7.81 2.68
CA LEU A 390 19.12 8.66 2.75
C LEU A 390 18.95 9.95 1.92
N VAL A 391 18.37 9.85 0.73
CA VAL A 391 18.05 11.02 -0.11
C VAL A 391 17.07 11.93 0.60
N GLU A 392 16.03 11.37 1.23
CA GLU A 392 15.06 12.17 1.98
C GLU A 392 15.68 12.86 3.18
N ARG A 393 16.53 12.14 3.93
CA ARG A 393 17.27 12.75 5.05
C ARG A 393 18.14 13.92 4.59
N GLN A 394 18.77 13.80 3.42
CA GLN A 394 19.60 14.86 2.86
C GLN A 394 18.76 16.04 2.39
N ARG A 395 17.59 15.80 1.77
CA ARG A 395 16.63 16.83 1.38
C ARG A 395 16.15 17.63 2.59
N LEU A 396 15.79 16.96 3.68
CA LEU A 396 15.36 17.60 4.92
C LEU A 396 16.47 18.45 5.56
N LYS A 397 17.72 17.97 5.54
CA LYS A 397 18.87 18.73 6.09
C LYS A 397 19.12 20.06 5.36
N HIS A 398 18.77 20.16 4.08
CA HIS A 398 19.02 21.34 3.26
C HIS A 398 17.75 22.14 2.94
N ALA A 399 16.60 21.76 3.49
CA ALA A 399 15.29 22.32 3.16
C ALA A 399 15.23 23.85 3.30
N ASP A 400 15.95 24.40 4.29
CA ASP A 400 15.96 25.84 4.58
C ASP A 400 16.98 26.63 3.75
N ARG A 401 17.93 25.96 3.06
CA ARG A 401 19.03 26.62 2.33
C ARG A 401 18.85 26.57 0.81
N TYR A 402 18.56 25.40 0.26
CA TYR A 402 18.39 25.21 -1.19
C TYR A 402 17.63 23.91 -1.49
N ARG A 403 16.99 23.86 -2.67
CA ARG A 403 16.29 22.66 -3.13
C ARG A 403 17.29 21.65 -3.68
N LEU A 404 17.27 20.42 -3.17
CA LEU A 404 18.15 19.34 -3.61
C LEU A 404 17.76 18.89 -5.03
N SER A 405 18.75 18.69 -5.92
CA SER A 405 18.48 18.23 -7.28
C SER A 405 17.83 16.85 -7.31
N VAL A 406 16.83 16.68 -8.16
CA VAL A 406 16.05 15.45 -8.25
C VAL A 406 16.85 14.24 -8.75
N LEU A 407 18.01 14.48 -9.39
CA LEU A 407 18.95 13.44 -9.83
C LEU A 407 19.52 12.60 -8.67
N TRP A 408 19.42 13.08 -7.42
CA TRP A 408 19.76 12.28 -6.23
C TRP A 408 18.89 11.03 -6.08
N GLN A 409 17.75 10.95 -6.78
CA GLN A 409 16.89 9.75 -6.82
C GLN A 409 17.36 8.69 -7.83
N ILE A 410 18.38 8.93 -8.66
CA ILE A 410 18.85 7.92 -9.61
C ILE A 410 19.19 6.56 -8.94
N PRO A 411 19.89 6.50 -7.80
CA PRO A 411 20.25 5.23 -7.17
C PRO A 411 19.03 4.38 -6.77
N GLN A 412 17.98 4.98 -6.17
CA GLN A 412 16.79 4.22 -5.77
C GLN A 412 16.05 3.63 -6.99
N TYR A 413 15.94 4.37 -8.09
CA TYR A 413 15.29 3.89 -9.32
C TYR A 413 16.12 2.80 -10.03
N LEU A 414 17.44 2.98 -10.14
CA LEU A 414 18.32 1.97 -10.75
C LEU A 414 18.35 0.67 -9.93
N LEU A 415 18.37 0.76 -8.60
CA LEU A 415 18.35 -0.41 -7.73
C LEU A 415 17.01 -1.13 -7.80
N ILE A 416 15.87 -0.41 -7.87
CA ILE A 416 14.58 -1.08 -8.11
C ILE A 416 14.60 -1.80 -9.47
N GLY A 417 15.05 -1.13 -10.54
CA GLY A 417 15.17 -1.77 -11.85
C GLY A 417 16.08 -3.01 -11.85
N ALA A 418 17.20 -2.96 -11.13
CA ALA A 418 18.07 -4.13 -10.94
C ALA A 418 17.36 -5.26 -10.18
N SER A 419 16.64 -4.93 -9.09
CA SER A 419 15.89 -5.90 -8.29
C SER A 419 14.78 -6.57 -9.09
N GLU A 420 14.14 -5.83 -9.99
CA GLU A 420 13.13 -6.35 -10.90
C GLU A 420 13.71 -7.44 -11.80
N VAL A 421 14.90 -7.23 -12.36
CA VAL A 421 15.55 -8.27 -13.16
C VAL A 421 15.72 -9.54 -12.31
N PHE A 422 16.23 -9.46 -11.08
CA PHE A 422 16.41 -10.66 -10.28
C PHE A 422 15.11 -11.36 -9.85
N ILE A 423 14.01 -10.62 -9.66
CA ILE A 423 12.71 -11.17 -9.25
C ILE A 423 11.86 -11.65 -10.43
N ARG A 424 11.90 -10.94 -11.57
CA ARG A 424 11.10 -11.25 -12.77
C ARG A 424 11.85 -12.04 -13.84
N SER A 425 13.18 -11.99 -13.93
CA SER A 425 13.93 -12.61 -15.04
C SER A 425 14.26 -14.10 -14.86
N GLY A 426 13.48 -14.84 -14.07
CA GLY A 426 13.40 -16.30 -14.22
C GLY A 426 12.82 -16.64 -15.57
N GLY A 427 13.69 -16.95 -16.53
CA GLY A 427 13.34 -17.04 -17.94
C GLY A 427 12.31 -18.13 -18.22
N GLN A 428 11.20 -17.75 -18.87
CA GLN A 428 10.72 -18.37 -20.12
C GLN A 428 10.37 -19.87 -20.14
N ALA A 429 10.36 -20.55 -19.00
CA ALA A 429 9.72 -21.84 -18.77
C ALA A 429 9.25 -21.85 -17.31
N GLY A 430 8.08 -22.43 -17.03
CA GLY A 430 7.38 -22.32 -15.75
C GLY A 430 8.28 -22.37 -14.50
N TRP A 431 7.99 -21.44 -13.59
CA TRP A 431 8.57 -21.17 -12.26
C TRP A 431 8.64 -22.33 -11.25
N ILE A 432 8.37 -23.58 -11.65
CA ILE A 432 8.47 -24.77 -10.81
C ILE A 432 9.09 -25.91 -11.63
N PRO A 433 10.32 -26.37 -11.32
CA PRO A 433 10.75 -27.66 -11.83
C PRO A 433 9.76 -28.72 -11.36
N GLN A 434 9.33 -29.64 -12.23
CA GLN A 434 8.38 -30.71 -11.90
C GLN A 434 8.77 -31.53 -10.65
N ASN A 435 10.01 -31.39 -10.18
CA ASN A 435 10.53 -31.99 -8.97
C ASN A 435 11.06 -30.94 -7.98
N LEU A 436 10.24 -30.55 -6.99
CA LEU A 436 10.60 -29.57 -5.94
C LEU A 436 11.81 -29.99 -5.08
N ASN A 437 12.14 -31.29 -5.03
CA ASN A 437 13.25 -31.79 -4.22
C ASN A 437 14.63 -31.37 -4.76
N GLN A 438 14.72 -30.95 -6.03
CA GLN A 438 15.97 -30.43 -6.60
C GLN A 438 16.25 -28.96 -6.24
N GLY A 439 15.27 -28.23 -5.73
CA GLY A 439 15.35 -26.78 -5.51
C GLY A 439 15.93 -26.32 -4.17
N HIS A 440 16.19 -27.23 -3.21
CA HIS A 440 16.67 -26.90 -1.85
C HIS A 440 15.92 -25.73 -1.18
N VAL A 441 14.59 -25.87 -1.09
CA VAL A 441 13.68 -24.88 -0.49
C VAL A 441 14.00 -24.62 1.00
N ASP A 442 14.64 -25.58 1.67
CA ASP A 442 15.18 -25.45 3.02
C ASP A 442 16.15 -24.28 3.17
N ARG A 443 17.07 -24.10 2.22
CA ARG A 443 18.06 -23.00 2.25
C ARG A 443 17.41 -21.63 2.08
N PHE A 444 16.34 -21.56 1.29
CA PHE A 444 15.54 -20.35 1.13
C PHE A 444 14.81 -20.00 2.44
N PHE A 445 14.21 -20.98 3.13
CA PHE A 445 13.56 -20.73 4.41
C PHE A 445 14.53 -20.22 5.48
N PHE A 446 15.75 -20.77 5.54
CA PHE A 446 16.79 -20.24 6.43
C PHE A 446 17.23 -18.81 6.06
N LEU A 447 17.34 -18.50 4.77
CA LEU A 447 17.65 -17.14 4.31
C LEU A 447 16.55 -16.14 4.67
N ILE A 448 15.28 -16.50 4.46
CA ILE A 448 14.13 -15.67 4.83
C ILE A 448 14.04 -15.48 6.35
N ALA A 449 14.28 -16.54 7.13
CA ALA A 449 14.33 -16.44 8.59
C ALA A 449 15.43 -15.47 9.04
N ALA A 450 16.61 -15.51 8.41
CA ALA A 450 17.70 -14.59 8.69
C ALA A 450 17.38 -13.13 8.32
N LEU A 451 16.75 -12.89 7.16
CA LEU A 451 16.35 -11.55 6.73
C LEU A 451 15.25 -10.96 7.62
N ASN A 452 14.23 -11.75 7.98
CA ASN A 452 13.19 -11.33 8.93
C ASN A 452 13.76 -11.08 10.34
N ALA A 453 14.72 -11.89 10.78
CA ALA A 453 15.41 -11.65 12.05
C ALA A 453 16.24 -10.35 12.00
N ALA A 454 16.94 -10.09 10.90
CA ALA A 454 17.68 -8.84 10.71
C ALA A 454 16.75 -7.61 10.69
N ASP A 455 15.61 -7.71 10.01
CA ASP A 455 14.58 -6.66 9.98
C ASP A 455 13.98 -6.42 11.37
N LEU A 456 13.62 -7.49 12.11
CA LEU A 456 13.13 -7.38 13.48
C LEU A 456 14.16 -6.74 14.41
N VAL A 457 15.44 -7.12 14.29
CA VAL A 457 16.53 -6.54 15.07
C VAL A 457 16.70 -5.06 14.74
N LEU A 458 16.71 -4.69 13.46
CA LEU A 458 16.78 -3.30 13.02
C LEU A 458 15.58 -2.49 13.54
N PHE A 459 14.37 -3.04 13.42
CA PHE A 459 13.16 -2.44 13.97
C PHE A 459 13.26 -2.22 15.48
N VAL A 460 13.69 -3.22 16.25
CA VAL A 460 13.85 -3.10 17.71
C VAL A 460 14.93 -2.08 18.08
N LEU A 461 16.04 -2.02 17.34
CA LEU A 461 17.10 -1.03 17.55
C LEU A 461 16.63 0.39 17.24
N LEU A 462 15.90 0.59 16.15
CA LEU A 462 15.33 1.88 15.76
C LEU A 462 14.19 2.29 16.70
N ALA A 463 13.31 1.36 17.09
CA ALA A 463 12.23 1.59 18.04
C ALA A 463 12.76 1.92 19.45
N LYS A 464 13.83 1.26 19.91
CA LYS A 464 14.51 1.62 21.17
C LYS A 464 15.14 3.01 21.15
N ARG A 465 15.56 3.49 19.97
CA ARG A 465 16.07 4.86 19.78
C ARG A 465 14.96 5.90 19.59
N TYR A 466 13.71 5.47 19.42
CA TYR A 466 12.57 6.35 19.27
C TYR A 466 12.02 6.74 20.65
N LYS A 467 12.34 7.95 21.13
CA LYS A 467 11.69 8.55 22.30
C LYS A 467 10.55 9.45 21.81
N ALA A 468 9.33 9.20 22.30
CA ALA A 468 8.21 10.11 22.09
C ALA A 468 8.55 11.46 22.71
N VAL A 469 8.62 12.51 21.89
CA VAL A 469 8.87 13.89 22.34
C VAL A 469 7.55 14.43 22.89
N ALA A 470 7.54 14.79 24.18
CA ALA A 470 6.40 15.46 24.80
C ALA A 470 6.29 16.91 24.28
N LYS A 471 5.06 17.39 24.08
CA LYS A 471 4.79 18.75 23.60
C LYS A 471 5.35 19.81 24.58
N PRO A 472 5.95 20.91 24.07
CA PRO A 472 6.68 21.93 24.85
C PRO A 472 5.90 22.56 26.02
N ALA A 473 4.59 22.74 25.90
CA ALA A 473 3.78 23.39 26.94
C ALA A 473 3.44 22.52 28.15
N ALA A 474 3.50 21.19 28.03
CA ALA A 474 3.30 20.32 29.18
C ALA A 474 4.37 20.56 30.26
N ALA A 475 5.63 20.77 29.86
CA ALA A 475 6.73 21.01 30.80
C ALA A 475 6.57 22.34 31.58
N VAL A 476 6.09 23.39 30.91
CA VAL A 476 5.87 24.70 31.52
C VAL A 476 4.71 24.66 32.52
N ALA A 477 3.59 24.02 32.17
CA ALA A 477 2.46 23.84 33.06
C ALA A 477 2.80 22.99 34.29
N ILE A 478 3.57 21.90 34.12
CA ILE A 478 4.02 21.04 35.23
C ILE A 478 4.83 21.84 36.26
N GLY A 479 5.76 22.69 35.82
CA GLY A 479 6.57 23.51 36.72
C GLY A 479 5.78 24.55 37.52
N SER A 480 4.63 24.99 37.00
CA SER A 480 3.71 25.86 37.75
C SER A 480 2.88 25.06 38.76
N ILE A 481 2.35 23.90 38.35
CA ILE A 481 1.49 23.07 39.18
C ILE A 481 2.27 22.42 40.35
N SER A 482 3.50 21.98 40.11
CA SER A 482 4.35 21.35 41.14
C SER A 482 4.77 22.29 42.26
N LYS A 483 4.74 23.61 42.02
CA LYS A 483 4.98 24.64 43.05
C LYS A 483 3.77 24.87 43.95
N THR A 484 2.57 24.62 43.44
CA THR A 484 1.31 24.99 44.09
C THR A 484 0.62 23.79 44.76
N ILE A 485 0.88 22.56 44.30
CA ILE A 485 0.10 21.37 44.69
C ILE A 485 1.03 20.20 45.07
N CYS A 486 0.71 19.51 46.18
CA CYS A 486 1.42 18.31 46.59
C CYS A 486 1.20 17.15 45.58
N PRO A 487 2.27 16.45 45.12
CA PRO A 487 2.17 15.43 44.08
C PRO A 487 1.24 14.25 44.40
N ASN A 488 1.11 13.88 45.67
CA ASN A 488 0.36 12.68 46.10
C ASN A 488 -1.17 12.84 46.03
N ASP A 489 -1.68 14.06 45.88
CA ASP A 489 -3.11 14.38 45.89
C ASP A 489 -3.67 14.71 44.50
N VAL A 490 -2.86 14.60 43.45
CA VAL A 490 -3.23 15.02 42.09
C VAL A 490 -3.72 13.84 41.26
N VAL A 491 -4.78 14.06 40.49
CA VAL A 491 -5.21 13.17 39.41
C VAL A 491 -5.21 13.95 38.10
N VAL A 492 -4.57 13.40 37.08
CA VAL A 492 -4.56 14.02 35.74
C VAL A 492 -5.76 13.51 34.97
N VAL A 493 -6.52 14.43 34.37
CA VAL A 493 -7.77 14.11 33.69
C VAL A 493 -7.66 14.41 32.20
N SER A 494 -7.97 13.42 31.38
CA SER A 494 -8.16 13.61 29.95
C SER A 494 -9.60 14.07 29.67
N PRO A 495 -9.83 15.23 29.02
CA PRO A 495 -11.18 15.74 28.74
C PRO A 495 -11.95 14.91 27.70
N ASP A 496 -11.24 14.08 26.92
CA ASP A 496 -11.82 13.10 26.00
C ASP A 496 -10.90 11.88 25.82
N VAL A 497 -11.39 10.85 25.13
CA VAL A 497 -10.65 9.60 24.87
C VAL A 497 -9.46 9.80 23.92
N GLY A 498 -9.52 10.76 23.00
CA GLY A 498 -8.43 11.09 22.08
C GLY A 498 -7.24 11.77 22.76
N GLY A 499 -7.48 12.50 23.85
CA GLY A 499 -6.47 13.19 24.66
C GLY A 499 -5.69 12.30 25.63
N VAL A 500 -6.06 11.02 25.78
CA VAL A 500 -5.55 10.12 26.85
C VAL A 500 -4.04 9.95 26.79
N ALA A 501 -3.46 9.85 25.60
CA ALA A 501 -2.01 9.74 25.44
C ALA A 501 -1.27 10.98 25.97
N ARG A 502 -1.85 12.18 25.78
CA ARG A 502 -1.29 13.44 26.29
C ARG A 502 -1.41 13.50 27.82
N ALA A 503 -2.59 13.24 28.35
CA ALA A 503 -2.84 13.23 29.79
C ALA A 503 -1.95 12.21 30.51
N ARG A 504 -1.75 11.01 29.94
CA ARG A 504 -0.82 10.00 30.47
C ARG A 504 0.63 10.46 30.46
N ALA A 505 1.08 11.10 29.38
CA ALA A 505 2.44 11.65 29.31
C ALA A 505 2.66 12.76 30.35
N PHE A 506 1.63 13.58 30.61
CA PHE A 506 1.63 14.61 31.64
C PHE A 506 1.68 13.99 33.05
N ALA A 507 0.84 12.99 33.32
CA ALA A 507 0.78 12.27 34.59
C ALA A 507 2.11 11.62 34.98
N LYS A 508 2.78 10.97 34.01
CA LYS A 508 4.09 10.35 34.23
C LYS A 508 5.15 11.34 34.71
N LYS A 509 5.08 12.60 34.28
CA LYS A 509 6.00 13.66 34.71
C LYS A 509 5.62 14.27 36.07
N LEU A 510 4.35 14.13 36.47
CA LEU A 510 3.85 14.58 37.76
C LEU A 510 3.94 13.44 38.80
N SER A 511 5.14 12.86 38.97
CA SER A 511 5.39 11.74 39.90
C SER A 511 4.48 10.52 39.70
N ASP A 512 4.19 10.18 38.44
CA ASP A 512 3.31 9.06 38.06
C ASP A 512 1.90 9.16 38.67
N ALA A 513 1.34 10.38 38.62
CA ALA A 513 0.01 10.66 39.14
C ALA A 513 -1.08 9.75 38.53
N PRO A 514 -2.12 9.38 39.29
CA PRO A 514 -3.30 8.70 38.77
C PRO A 514 -3.93 9.40 37.56
N LEU A 515 -4.48 8.62 36.64
CA LEU A 515 -5.13 9.11 35.42
C LEU A 515 -6.65 8.86 35.48
N ALA A 516 -7.44 9.87 35.14
CA ALA A 516 -8.87 9.74 34.87
C ALA A 516 -9.21 10.21 33.45
N ILE A 517 -10.31 9.72 32.89
CA ILE A 517 -10.71 9.95 31.50
C ILE A 517 -12.19 10.29 31.47
N VAL A 518 -12.55 11.38 30.80
CA VAL A 518 -13.94 11.71 30.49
C VAL A 518 -14.31 11.05 29.16
N ASP A 519 -15.13 9.99 29.21
CA ASP A 519 -15.67 9.32 28.03
C ASP A 519 -16.95 10.04 27.58
N LYS A 520 -16.88 10.71 26.43
CA LYS A 520 -17.99 11.44 25.82
C LYS A 520 -18.65 10.59 24.76
N ARG A 521 -19.88 10.13 25.01
CA ARG A 521 -20.69 9.40 24.03
C ARG A 521 -21.69 10.34 23.37
N ARG A 522 -21.67 10.39 22.03
CA ARG A 522 -22.65 11.12 21.21
C ARG A 522 -23.71 10.13 20.72
N LEU A 523 -24.97 10.30 21.13
CA LEU A 523 -26.07 9.42 20.71
C LEU A 523 -26.72 9.83 19.36
N GLY A 524 -26.24 10.89 18.72
CA GLY A 524 -26.69 11.33 17.39
C GLY A 524 -26.30 12.78 17.11
N HIS A 525 -26.61 13.29 15.91
CA HIS A 525 -26.65 14.74 15.68
C HIS A 525 -27.83 15.33 16.48
N ASN A 526 -27.58 16.37 17.29
CA ASN A 526 -28.58 17.06 18.12
C ASN A 526 -29.17 16.30 19.34
N GLN A 527 -28.48 15.30 19.91
CA GLN A 527 -28.87 14.73 21.22
C GLN A 527 -27.79 14.90 22.29
N ALA A 528 -28.26 15.03 23.54
CA ALA A 528 -27.47 15.36 24.73
C ALA A 528 -26.21 14.50 24.87
N GLU A 529 -25.08 15.16 25.17
CA GLU A 529 -23.79 14.52 25.41
C GLU A 529 -23.81 13.80 26.76
N VAL A 530 -23.73 12.47 26.76
CA VAL A 530 -23.56 11.70 27.99
C VAL A 530 -22.06 11.59 28.25
N MET A 531 -21.62 12.05 29.42
CA MET A 531 -20.22 11.95 29.86
C MET A 531 -20.12 10.98 31.03
N ASN A 532 -19.22 10.00 30.92
CA ASN A 532 -18.87 9.09 31.99
C ASN A 532 -17.43 9.33 32.43
N LEU A 533 -17.17 9.24 33.73
CA LEU A 533 -15.81 9.31 34.26
C LEU A 533 -15.24 7.90 34.40
N ILE A 534 -14.05 7.68 33.84
CA ILE A 534 -13.27 6.46 33.99
C ILE A 534 -12.04 6.80 34.83
N GLY A 535 -12.02 6.38 36.10
CA GLY A 535 -10.97 6.69 37.08
C GLY A 535 -11.54 7.29 38.36
N ASP A 536 -10.73 7.33 39.42
CA ASP A 536 -11.14 7.86 40.72
C ASP A 536 -10.53 9.24 40.99
N VAL A 537 -11.41 10.22 41.17
CA VAL A 537 -11.09 11.63 41.41
C VAL A 537 -11.54 12.12 42.80
N ARG A 538 -12.17 11.25 43.61
CA ARG A 538 -12.80 11.64 44.87
C ARG A 538 -11.75 12.13 45.87
N GLY A 539 -11.97 13.33 46.42
CA GLY A 539 -11.08 13.97 47.39
C GLY A 539 -9.74 14.46 46.82
N LYS A 540 -9.50 14.28 45.50
CA LYS A 540 -8.25 14.64 44.82
C LYS A 540 -8.37 15.97 44.09
N VAL A 541 -7.22 16.56 43.75
CA VAL A 541 -7.15 17.72 42.87
C VAL A 541 -7.05 17.24 41.43
N ALA A 542 -8.05 17.58 40.62
CA ALA A 542 -8.14 17.14 39.23
C ALA A 542 -7.51 18.17 38.29
N VAL A 543 -6.50 17.76 37.52
CA VAL A 543 -5.83 18.61 36.52
C VAL A 543 -6.26 18.15 35.13
N MET A 544 -7.16 18.90 34.50
CA MET A 544 -7.61 18.65 33.13
C MET A 544 -6.58 19.18 32.13
N VAL A 545 -6.08 18.32 31.25
CA VAL A 545 -5.02 18.66 30.30
C VAL A 545 -5.51 18.53 28.87
N ASP A 546 -5.41 19.63 28.11
CA ASP A 546 -5.68 19.64 26.67
C ASP A 546 -4.57 20.35 25.88
N ASP A 547 -4.61 20.27 24.55
CA ASP A 547 -3.69 21.05 23.70
C ASP A 547 -4.25 22.43 23.33
N MET A 548 -5.56 22.57 23.15
CA MET A 548 -6.19 23.84 22.82
C MET A 548 -7.51 24.04 23.56
N ILE A 549 -7.75 25.26 24.03
CA ILE A 549 -9.07 25.69 24.51
C ILE A 549 -9.61 26.70 23.50
N ASP A 550 -10.63 26.27 22.75
CA ASP A 550 -11.39 27.11 21.82
C ASP A 550 -12.65 27.65 22.50
N THR A 551 -13.81 26.98 22.38
CA THR A 551 -15.07 27.40 23.02
C THR A 551 -15.21 26.98 24.50
N ALA A 552 -14.20 26.31 25.07
CA ALA A 552 -14.19 25.72 26.41
C ALA A 552 -15.34 24.75 26.77
N GLY A 553 -16.17 24.32 25.82
CA GLY A 553 -17.33 23.47 26.09
C GLY A 553 -16.98 22.12 26.74
N THR A 554 -15.94 21.45 26.24
CA THR A 554 -15.47 20.17 26.78
C THR A 554 -14.89 20.33 28.19
N MET A 555 -14.08 21.38 28.39
CA MET A 555 -13.46 21.66 29.68
C MET A 555 -14.50 21.96 30.75
N HIS A 556 -15.45 22.84 30.45
CA HIS A 556 -16.51 23.25 31.38
C HIS A 556 -17.35 22.06 31.83
N LYS A 557 -17.89 21.30 30.88
CA LYS A 557 -18.69 20.10 31.16
C LYS A 557 -17.89 19.04 31.92
N GLY A 558 -16.63 18.82 31.53
CA GLY A 558 -15.75 17.90 32.25
C GLY A 558 -15.51 18.35 33.69
N ALA A 559 -15.33 19.64 33.95
CA ALA A 559 -15.18 20.18 35.30
C ALA A 559 -16.44 20.02 36.16
N GLU A 560 -17.63 20.23 35.60
CA GLU A 560 -18.90 19.95 36.28
C GLU A 560 -18.99 18.47 36.72
N LEU A 561 -18.63 17.55 35.81
CA LEU A 561 -18.60 16.12 36.10
C LEU A 561 -17.61 15.81 37.23
N LEU A 562 -16.40 16.37 37.18
CA LEU A 562 -15.37 16.11 38.19
C LEU A 562 -15.80 16.57 39.59
N HIS A 563 -16.42 17.75 39.71
CA HIS A 563 -16.99 18.23 40.97
C HIS A 563 -18.12 17.32 41.47
N ARG A 564 -19.01 16.86 40.57
CA ARG A 564 -20.09 15.94 40.91
C ARG A 564 -19.58 14.59 41.42
N GLU A 565 -18.47 14.10 40.88
CA GLU A 565 -17.81 12.85 41.32
C GLU A 565 -16.93 13.05 42.58
N GLY A 566 -16.87 14.27 43.13
CA GLY A 566 -16.25 14.59 44.41
C GLY A 566 -14.80 15.05 44.34
N ALA A 567 -14.34 15.60 43.22
CA ALA A 567 -13.03 16.26 43.15
C ALA A 567 -12.95 17.46 44.11
N ARG A 568 -11.81 17.63 44.80
CA ARG A 568 -11.58 18.72 45.77
C ARG A 568 -11.41 20.07 45.09
N ALA A 569 -10.74 20.09 43.94
CA ALA A 569 -10.52 21.26 43.11
C ALA A 569 -10.23 20.82 41.67
N VAL A 570 -10.55 21.68 40.70
CA VAL A 570 -10.32 21.41 39.27
C VAL A 570 -9.44 22.52 38.67
N TYR A 571 -8.38 22.11 37.98
CA TYR A 571 -7.46 22.97 37.25
C TYR A 571 -7.55 22.66 35.77
N ALA A 572 -7.48 23.69 34.92
CA ALA A 572 -7.42 23.53 33.48
C ALA A 572 -6.01 23.86 32.98
N CYS A 573 -5.46 23.05 32.08
CA CYS A 573 -4.16 23.27 31.47
C CYS A 573 -4.26 23.11 29.95
N SER A 574 -3.82 24.12 29.22
CA SER A 574 -3.77 24.08 27.76
C SER A 574 -2.51 24.72 27.20
N THR A 575 -2.07 24.22 26.04
CA THR A 575 -0.99 24.87 25.29
C THR A 575 -1.50 26.14 24.63
N HIS A 576 -2.56 26.02 23.84
CA HIS A 576 -3.11 27.11 23.05
C HIS A 576 -4.43 27.59 23.64
N ALA A 577 -4.58 28.90 23.78
CA ALA A 577 -5.80 29.56 24.23
C ALA A 577 -6.35 30.41 23.09
N VAL A 578 -7.30 29.85 22.34
CA VAL A 578 -8.02 30.57 21.28
C VAL A 578 -9.19 31.35 21.88
N LEU A 579 -9.84 30.80 22.91
CA LEU A 579 -10.86 31.46 23.74
C LEU A 579 -12.03 32.06 22.94
N SER A 580 -12.49 31.39 21.88
CA SER A 580 -13.68 31.82 21.14
C SER A 580 -14.92 31.88 22.05
N PRO A 581 -15.80 32.89 21.91
CA PRO A 581 -17.02 32.97 22.70
C PRO A 581 -17.84 31.67 22.62
N PRO A 582 -18.43 31.18 23.73
CA PRO A 582 -18.49 31.75 25.08
C PRO A 582 -17.42 31.19 26.04
N ALA A 583 -16.16 31.02 25.62
CA ALA A 583 -15.13 30.38 26.44
C ALA A 583 -14.81 31.11 27.74
N VAL A 584 -14.68 32.44 27.71
CA VAL A 584 -14.35 33.25 28.88
C VAL A 584 -15.42 33.10 29.96
N GLU A 585 -16.71 33.14 29.59
CA GLU A 585 -17.84 32.92 30.50
C GLU A 585 -17.78 31.52 31.14
N ARG A 586 -17.49 30.49 30.34
CA ARG A 586 -17.42 29.10 30.80
C ARG A 586 -16.25 28.83 31.74
N LEU A 587 -15.12 29.48 31.52
CA LEU A 587 -13.90 29.29 32.32
C LEU A 587 -13.91 30.14 33.60
N SER A 588 -14.51 31.34 33.55
CA SER A 588 -14.63 32.24 34.70
C SER A 588 -15.79 31.91 35.65
N GLY A 589 -16.68 31.00 35.26
CA GLY A 589 -17.87 30.57 36.02
C GLY A 589 -17.63 29.85 37.35
N GLY A 590 -16.43 29.94 37.94
CA GLY A 590 -16.12 29.44 39.28
C GLY A 590 -15.85 27.93 39.40
N LEU A 591 -15.95 27.16 38.32
CA LEU A 591 -15.65 25.71 38.32
C LEU A 591 -14.16 25.41 38.42
N PHE A 592 -13.31 26.32 37.94
CA PHE A 592 -11.86 26.16 37.92
C PHE A 592 -11.21 27.01 39.00
N GLN A 593 -10.30 26.40 39.75
CA GLN A 593 -9.45 27.13 40.70
C GLN A 593 -8.45 28.01 39.96
N GLU A 594 -7.91 27.49 38.86
CA GLU A 594 -6.96 28.18 37.99
C GLU A 594 -7.01 27.57 36.58
N VAL A 595 -6.85 28.42 35.57
CA VAL A 595 -6.74 28.06 34.16
C VAL A 595 -5.36 28.46 33.68
N ILE A 596 -4.50 27.46 33.49
CA ILE A 596 -3.10 27.64 33.12
C ILE A 596 -2.97 27.48 31.61
N ILE A 597 -2.53 28.54 30.94
CA ILE A 597 -2.30 28.56 29.50
C ILE A 597 -0.90 29.05 29.20
N THR A 598 -0.46 28.93 27.95
CA THR A 598 0.78 29.57 27.51
C THR A 598 0.53 30.78 26.63
N ASN A 599 1.51 31.67 26.53
CA ASN A 599 1.48 32.82 25.61
C ASN A 599 1.77 32.44 24.13
N THR A 600 1.57 31.17 23.74
CA THR A 600 1.70 30.73 22.34
C THR A 600 0.66 31.39 21.43
N VAL A 601 -0.50 31.75 21.99
CA VAL A 601 -1.49 32.61 21.38
C VAL A 601 -1.60 33.86 22.26
N PRO A 602 -1.44 35.08 21.71
CA PRO A 602 -1.63 36.30 22.49
C PRO A 602 -3.07 36.40 22.99
N VAL A 603 -3.25 36.53 24.31
CA VAL A 603 -4.58 36.73 24.92
C VAL A 603 -4.83 38.23 25.12
N PRO A 604 -5.85 38.80 24.43
CA PRO A 604 -6.25 40.20 24.58
C PRO A 604 -6.64 40.56 26.02
N PRO A 605 -6.46 41.81 26.47
CA PRO A 605 -6.81 42.23 27.83
C PRO A 605 -8.28 41.99 28.23
N ASP A 606 -9.21 42.10 27.27
CA ASP A 606 -10.65 41.89 27.43
C ASP A 606 -11.04 40.41 27.64
N GLN A 607 -10.15 39.48 27.29
CA GLN A 607 -10.37 38.04 27.49
C GLN A 607 -9.67 37.50 28.74
N ARG A 608 -9.04 38.37 29.54
CA ARG A 608 -8.40 37.99 30.80
C ARG A 608 -9.41 38.00 31.93
N PHE A 609 -9.36 36.96 32.76
CA PHE A 609 -10.18 36.80 33.96
C PHE A 609 -9.32 36.40 35.16
N PRO A 610 -9.78 36.60 36.40
CA PRO A 610 -8.94 36.46 37.60
C PRO A 610 -8.27 35.09 37.77
N GLN A 611 -8.91 34.02 37.31
CA GLN A 611 -8.40 32.64 37.39
C GLN A 611 -7.44 32.26 36.25
N LEU A 612 -7.18 33.15 35.28
CA LEU A 612 -6.35 32.86 34.10
C LEU A 612 -4.87 33.17 34.38
N THR A 613 -4.03 32.15 34.32
CA THR A 613 -2.57 32.28 34.42
C THR A 613 -1.92 32.02 33.07
N VAL A 614 -1.16 32.99 32.57
CA VAL A 614 -0.47 32.90 31.28
C VAL A 614 1.03 32.69 31.50
N LEU A 615 1.53 31.52 31.10
CA LEU A 615 2.94 31.16 31.22
C LEU A 615 3.69 31.46 29.92
N SER A 616 4.91 32.01 30.03
CA SER A 616 5.73 32.32 28.87
C SER A 616 6.45 31.08 28.33
N VAL A 617 6.35 30.82 27.02
CA VAL A 617 7.19 29.83 26.33
C VAL A 617 8.53 30.41 25.85
N ALA A 618 8.77 31.71 26.04
CA ALA A 618 9.96 32.38 25.52
C ALA A 618 11.26 31.76 26.02
N ASN A 619 11.35 31.40 27.30
CA ASN A 619 12.55 30.74 27.85
C ASN A 619 12.77 29.35 27.23
N LEU A 620 11.69 28.61 26.99
CA LEU A 620 11.77 27.29 26.35
C LEU A 620 12.23 27.41 24.90
N LEU A 621 11.71 28.38 24.16
CA LEU A 621 12.12 28.67 22.78
C LEU A 621 13.57 29.18 22.74
N GLY A 622 13.95 30.08 23.64
CA GLY A 622 15.32 30.61 23.76
C GLY A 622 16.34 29.52 24.07
N GLU A 623 16.05 28.65 25.04
CA GLU A 623 16.90 27.49 25.36
C GLU A 623 16.98 26.51 24.20
N THR A 624 15.86 26.28 23.48
CA THR A 624 15.85 25.42 22.29
C THR A 624 16.73 26.01 21.18
N ILE A 625 16.60 27.31 20.88
CA ILE A 625 17.43 28.00 19.89
C ILE A 625 18.90 27.95 20.29
N TRP A 626 19.22 28.23 21.55
CA TRP A 626 20.58 28.19 22.08
C TRP A 626 21.21 26.80 21.96
N ARG A 627 20.47 25.74 22.33
CA ARG A 627 20.97 24.36 22.21
C ARG A 627 21.09 23.88 20.77
N VAL A 628 20.19 24.30 19.88
CA VAL A 628 20.31 24.01 18.44
C VAL A 628 21.54 24.70 17.86
N HIS A 629 21.80 25.95 18.26
CA HIS A 629 22.99 26.69 17.85
C HIS A 629 24.29 26.03 18.36
N ASP A 630 24.30 25.55 19.60
CA ASP A 630 25.48 24.97 20.26
C ASP A 630 25.60 23.44 20.07
N GLU A 631 24.85 22.87 19.10
CA GLU A 631 24.77 21.43 18.79
C GLU A 631 24.49 20.52 20.01
N CYS A 632 23.89 21.08 21.05
CA CYS A 632 23.52 20.40 22.28
C CYS A 632 22.20 19.63 22.13
N SER A 633 21.99 18.61 22.97
CA SER A 633 20.75 17.85 22.94
C SER A 633 19.55 18.71 23.37
N VAL A 634 18.63 18.96 22.44
CA VAL A 634 17.33 19.57 22.73
C VAL A 634 16.49 18.66 23.65
N SER A 635 16.73 17.34 23.61
CA SER A 635 15.95 16.38 24.40
C SER A 635 16.13 16.51 25.91
N SER A 636 17.25 17.05 26.38
CA SER A 636 17.51 17.27 27.81
C SER A 636 16.79 18.51 28.36
N ILE A 637 16.12 19.33 27.54
CA ILE A 637 15.18 20.36 28.02
C ILE A 637 13.92 19.69 28.60
N PHE A 638 13.63 18.45 28.18
CA PHE A 638 12.38 17.75 28.49
C PHE A 638 12.53 16.58 29.46
N GLN A 639 13.75 16.33 29.97
CA GLN A 639 14.02 15.44 31.09
C GLN A 639 13.71 16.16 32.39
#